data_AF-A0A959BLE2-F1
#
_entry.id   AF-A0A959BLE2-F1
#
_cell.length_a   1.000
_cell.length_b   1.000
_cell.length_c   1.000
_cell.angle_alpha   90.00
_cell.angle_beta   90.00
_cell.angle_gamma   90.00
#
_symmetry.space_group_name_H-M   'P 1'
#
loop_
_entity.id
_entity.type
_entity.pdbx_description
1 polymer ?
#
loop_
_entity_poly.entity_id
_entity_poly.type
_entity_poly.pdbx_seq_one_letter_code
_entity_poly.pdbx_strand_id
1 'polypeptide(L)'
;MKIQGYFPSCLLPAIALFLILSTTPLIASGGGSGDSWDYVPPTAVCDDQLNVSLTSAGTATVYAQSFDEGSYDNYCLAGVKVRRMDQPNAPFADAVIFNCNDIGPLVSVELQARDCAGNTNSCWSVVRVEDKLAPHIHCPYDKNIPCSQLNDWYAMGQATATDNCGVASITHIDWDNTSSCGTGYITRTWRATDIYGNTSTCNQAIHIYDNTPVVVLFPPDTTFHDCITADDLDPEDLPAPYDRPTVLYEDCELIAFNHEDWVFTAAANSCLKIIRRWRVIDWCSYEYGGDQGIWEDNQILKIQDNTPPVITCPDDIVKPVSFNCTANVTLPPLTAIDDCLSDINVRIMGDLGEGASFSNVPLGEYEMTYVAKDGCLNTSSCSIRVTVVDATPPGVVCTNGVSFPLMANGEAMLWASDLERGSSTDNCTSYENLKFRLGLQPAPGQTSPPDEDFLTFTCADTGTNTVALWVGDQAGNWDYCLTYAIVQDNQNVCGPPVTQALIAGLILDEQGDEVPDVRIHIDSTANGAYEASSDSLGWYAFEDMPMSAAYVLRPEKQSDPLDGVTTIDLILLAKHVMGVDTLDTPYQFIAADIDLSGAVDMDDLAWLHQMLLGLEPEFPESLTWRFVPRSFSFPATDPLSVAFPEDISIDNLSGPVEDADFIGIKLGDLDASLMAPVDSLQNRSVASPLVIQVEDRFLKTGETVEVNWQSQGQDAIQGLHLALEHEGLVLEDARFGGLDGTGSYRGGAKQSVAIWASEQNRAIYPGQNLLTLRFKSEREGLLSESLALGRETQAFREIDGIEETSVSLRFITSGDALRLAGAYPNPFRDKAYLRIEVPQTGNILFSTWDARGALVYQTEWYLEAGSHELAIDAANLGEAGIYLFRLESQCGEASGRLILMAKR
;
A
#
# COMPACT_ATOMS: atom_id res chain seq x y z
N MET A 1 6.93 -33.87 -32.06
CA MET A 1 6.58 -35.22 -32.55
C MET A 1 7.87 -36.04 -32.61
N LYS A 2 7.95 -37.27 -32.09
CA LYS A 2 9.20 -38.08 -31.98
C LYS A 2 9.09 -39.43 -32.70
N ILE A 3 10.01 -39.72 -33.62
CA ILE A 3 10.48 -41.06 -34.05
C ILE A 3 11.94 -40.82 -34.53
N GLN A 4 13.02 -41.28 -33.87
CA GLN A 4 13.63 -42.63 -33.89
C GLN A 4 13.89 -43.20 -35.31
N GLY A 5 15.03 -43.84 -35.62
CA GLY A 5 16.30 -43.98 -34.90
C GLY A 5 17.16 -45.15 -35.42
N TYR A 6 18.49 -44.98 -35.43
CA TYR A 6 19.56 -46.01 -35.47
C TYR A 6 19.71 -47.01 -36.66
N PHE A 7 20.92 -47.00 -37.24
CA PHE A 7 21.67 -48.17 -37.78
C PHE A 7 22.14 -49.09 -36.60
N PRO A 8 22.73 -50.31 -36.77
CA PRO A 8 23.46 -50.82 -37.94
C PRO A 8 23.32 -52.35 -38.24
N SER A 9 24.27 -52.83 -39.07
CA SER A 9 24.90 -54.19 -39.09
C SER A 9 24.47 -55.19 -40.18
N CYS A 10 25.47 -55.96 -40.64
CA CYS A 10 25.41 -56.88 -41.77
C CYS A 10 25.45 -58.35 -41.31
N LEU A 11 24.87 -59.26 -42.10
CA LEU A 11 25.21 -60.69 -42.08
C LEU A 11 24.90 -61.36 -43.44
N LEU A 12 25.84 -62.18 -43.91
CA LEU A 12 25.74 -63.14 -45.03
C LEU A 12 25.37 -64.54 -44.48
N PRO A 13 25.19 -65.63 -45.26
CA PRO A 13 25.34 -65.83 -46.73
C PRO A 13 24.16 -66.59 -47.42
N ALA A 14 24.23 -66.86 -48.75
CA ALA A 14 24.20 -68.23 -49.34
C ALA A 14 23.92 -68.32 -50.88
N ILE A 15 24.95 -68.77 -51.65
CA ILE A 15 24.97 -69.91 -52.63
C ILE A 15 24.04 -69.95 -53.89
N ALA A 16 24.62 -70.46 -55.01
CA ALA A 16 24.06 -71.01 -56.27
C ALA A 16 23.79 -70.05 -57.47
N LEU A 17 23.96 -70.43 -58.76
CA LEU A 17 24.79 -71.45 -59.47
C LEU A 17 24.71 -71.22 -61.03
N PHE A 18 25.59 -71.86 -61.84
CA PHE A 18 25.44 -72.17 -63.30
C PHE A 18 25.56 -71.02 -64.35
N LEU A 19 25.88 -71.15 -65.67
CA LEU A 19 26.38 -72.17 -66.69
C LEU A 19 26.59 -71.40 -68.05
N ILE A 20 27.41 -71.66 -69.11
CA ILE A 20 28.58 -72.48 -69.60
C ILE A 20 29.28 -71.64 -70.74
N LEU A 21 30.34 -72.18 -71.37
CA LEU A 21 30.90 -71.93 -72.74
C LEU A 21 32.05 -70.91 -72.81
N SER A 22 33.22 -71.09 -73.45
CA SER A 22 33.91 -72.05 -74.35
C SER A 22 34.85 -71.16 -75.22
N THR A 23 36.00 -71.52 -75.80
CA THR A 23 36.42 -72.75 -76.52
C THR A 23 37.94 -73.02 -76.42
N THR A 24 38.37 -74.24 -76.79
CA THR A 24 39.76 -74.69 -77.06
C THR A 24 40.09 -74.57 -78.58
N PRO A 25 41.21 -75.07 -79.20
CA PRO A 25 42.36 -75.90 -78.75
C PRO A 25 43.75 -75.24 -79.07
N LEU A 26 44.89 -75.80 -79.56
CA LEU A 26 45.25 -77.09 -80.22
C LEU A 26 46.79 -77.39 -80.21
N ILE A 27 47.22 -78.37 -79.39
CA ILE A 27 48.35 -79.34 -79.46
C ILE A 27 49.66 -79.02 -80.25
N ALA A 28 50.83 -79.14 -79.59
CA ALA A 28 52.02 -79.98 -79.99
C ALA A 28 53.26 -79.73 -79.08
N SER A 29 54.30 -80.59 -78.96
CA SER A 29 54.35 -82.06 -78.78
C SER A 29 55.79 -82.53 -78.44
N GLY A 30 55.99 -83.34 -77.39
CA GLY A 30 57.28 -83.96 -77.01
C GLY A 30 58.18 -83.09 -76.13
N GLY A 31 59.11 -83.63 -75.32
CA GLY A 31 59.36 -85.05 -75.03
C GLY A 31 60.79 -85.31 -74.55
N GLY A 32 61.01 -85.46 -73.24
CA GLY A 32 62.31 -85.78 -72.65
C GLY A 32 62.21 -86.01 -71.13
N SER A 33 62.88 -87.06 -70.63
CA SER A 33 62.84 -87.49 -69.23
C SER A 33 64.05 -86.99 -68.44
N GLY A 34 63.84 -86.55 -67.19
CA GLY A 34 64.92 -86.12 -66.30
C GLY A 34 64.43 -85.85 -64.87
N ASP A 35 64.24 -86.91 -64.09
CA ASP A 35 63.95 -86.79 -62.65
C ASP A 35 65.12 -86.11 -61.93
N SER A 36 64.88 -84.91 -61.39
CA SER A 36 65.82 -84.16 -60.57
C SER A 36 65.18 -83.87 -59.21
N TRP A 37 65.14 -84.89 -58.35
CA TRP A 37 64.55 -84.81 -57.02
C TRP A 37 65.48 -84.03 -56.07
N ASP A 38 65.27 -82.72 -55.95
CA ASP A 38 65.73 -82.00 -54.75
C ASP A 38 64.72 -82.22 -53.60
N TYR A 39 65.26 -82.39 -52.41
CA TYR A 39 64.53 -82.66 -51.17
C TYR A 39 64.90 -81.67 -50.05
N VAL A 40 65.78 -80.70 -50.32
CA VAL A 40 66.11 -79.63 -49.38
C VAL A 40 65.11 -78.49 -49.60
N PRO A 41 64.39 -78.02 -48.56
CA PRO A 41 63.53 -76.84 -48.71
C PRO A 41 64.39 -75.56 -48.74
N PRO A 42 63.95 -74.52 -49.48
CA PRO A 42 64.71 -73.27 -49.63
C PRO A 42 64.88 -72.53 -48.29
N THR A 43 65.85 -71.62 -48.22
CA THR A 43 66.02 -70.71 -47.08
C THR A 43 65.28 -69.40 -47.37
N ALA A 44 64.18 -69.15 -46.66
CA ALA A 44 63.44 -67.89 -46.72
C ALA A 44 64.11 -66.84 -45.81
N VAL A 45 64.32 -65.62 -46.31
CA VAL A 45 64.91 -64.49 -45.57
C VAL A 45 63.96 -63.29 -45.68
N CYS A 46 63.49 -62.78 -44.55
CA CYS A 46 62.45 -61.74 -44.48
C CYS A 46 63.00 -60.41 -43.94
N ASP A 47 62.52 -59.30 -44.50
CA ASP A 47 62.60 -57.94 -43.92
C ASP A 47 61.94 -57.95 -42.52
N ASP A 48 62.61 -57.41 -41.50
CA ASP A 48 62.13 -57.45 -40.11
C ASP A 48 61.12 -56.33 -39.76
N GLN A 49 61.06 -55.21 -40.50
CA GLN A 49 60.02 -54.19 -40.35
C GLN A 49 59.84 -53.28 -41.58
N LEU A 50 58.83 -53.55 -42.41
CA LEU A 50 58.45 -52.69 -43.54
C LEU A 50 57.45 -51.58 -43.12
N ASN A 51 57.79 -50.32 -43.40
CA ASN A 51 56.87 -49.18 -43.27
C ASN A 51 56.18 -48.87 -44.62
N VAL A 52 54.85 -48.76 -44.62
CA VAL A 52 54.03 -48.58 -45.83
C VAL A 52 53.09 -47.38 -45.65
N SER A 53 53.20 -46.38 -46.55
CA SER A 53 52.23 -45.30 -46.65
C SER A 53 51.09 -45.64 -47.63
N LEU A 54 49.87 -45.23 -47.30
CA LEU A 54 48.73 -45.39 -48.21
C LEU A 54 48.76 -44.37 -49.36
N THR A 55 48.13 -44.74 -50.48
CA THR A 55 47.87 -43.83 -51.59
C THR A 55 46.57 -43.06 -51.39
N SER A 56 46.31 -42.06 -52.22
CA SER A 56 45.05 -41.29 -52.24
C SER A 56 43.79 -42.10 -52.54
N ALA A 57 43.92 -43.41 -52.81
CA ALA A 57 42.82 -44.37 -52.89
C ALA A 57 42.61 -45.16 -51.57
N GLY A 58 43.15 -44.69 -50.43
CA GLY A 58 43.01 -45.32 -49.11
C GLY A 58 43.63 -46.72 -49.01
N THR A 59 44.56 -47.04 -49.93
CA THR A 59 45.13 -48.38 -50.12
C THR A 59 46.59 -48.33 -50.57
N ALA A 60 47.33 -49.40 -50.29
CA ALA A 60 48.69 -49.64 -50.79
C ALA A 60 48.85 -51.12 -51.19
N THR A 61 49.50 -51.39 -52.32
CA THR A 61 49.82 -52.75 -52.79
C THR A 61 51.32 -52.98 -52.65
N VAL A 62 51.71 -54.03 -51.92
CA VAL A 62 53.10 -54.37 -51.62
C VAL A 62 53.42 -55.75 -52.16
N TYR A 63 54.41 -55.84 -53.04
CA TYR A 63 54.78 -57.06 -53.76
C TYR A 63 55.63 -57.99 -52.92
N ALA A 64 55.65 -59.29 -53.23
CA ALA A 64 56.38 -60.31 -52.48
C ALA A 64 57.88 -59.99 -52.31
N GLN A 65 58.48 -59.37 -53.33
CA GLN A 65 59.90 -58.98 -53.35
C GLN A 65 60.22 -57.83 -52.39
N SER A 66 59.22 -57.08 -51.91
CA SER A 66 59.40 -56.03 -50.90
C SER A 66 59.50 -56.58 -49.46
N PHE A 67 59.39 -57.89 -49.28
CA PHE A 67 59.54 -58.57 -47.99
C PHE A 67 60.76 -59.52 -47.98
N ASP A 68 61.47 -59.65 -49.09
CA ASP A 68 62.45 -60.70 -49.36
C ASP A 68 63.88 -60.13 -49.34
N GLU A 69 64.63 -60.39 -48.27
CA GLU A 69 66.03 -59.97 -48.13
C GLU A 69 67.03 -60.94 -48.80
N GLY A 70 66.61 -61.58 -49.89
CA GLY A 70 67.44 -62.50 -50.66
C GLY A 70 67.33 -63.95 -50.19
N SER A 71 66.09 -64.44 -50.07
CA SER A 71 65.80 -65.87 -50.00
C SER A 71 66.56 -66.65 -51.07
N TYR A 72 67.08 -67.82 -50.72
CA TYR A 72 67.96 -68.58 -51.58
C TYR A 72 67.77 -70.09 -51.43
N ASP A 73 68.32 -70.83 -52.39
CA ASP A 73 68.22 -72.28 -52.47
C ASP A 73 69.57 -72.89 -52.90
N ASN A 74 69.80 -74.17 -52.61
CA ASN A 74 71.04 -74.86 -53.02
C ASN A 74 71.09 -75.23 -54.51
N TYR A 75 69.96 -75.18 -55.23
CA TYR A 75 69.88 -75.53 -56.65
C TYR A 75 69.15 -74.48 -57.49
N CYS A 76 67.90 -74.17 -57.17
CA CYS A 76 67.02 -73.34 -58.01
C CYS A 76 65.82 -72.82 -57.21
N LEU A 77 65.80 -71.51 -56.93
CA LEU A 77 64.62 -70.83 -56.38
C LEU A 77 63.63 -70.50 -57.53
N ALA A 78 62.39 -70.99 -57.45
CA ALA A 78 61.34 -70.68 -58.42
C ALA A 78 60.65 -69.32 -58.13
N GLY A 79 60.70 -68.87 -56.88
CA GLY A 79 60.30 -67.51 -56.47
C GLY A 79 59.77 -67.44 -55.06
N VAL A 80 59.37 -66.22 -54.67
CA VAL A 80 58.70 -65.92 -53.41
C VAL A 80 57.27 -65.43 -53.63
N LYS A 81 56.37 -65.71 -52.70
CA LYS A 81 54.98 -65.22 -52.66
C LYS A 81 54.57 -64.88 -51.23
N VAL A 82 53.62 -63.95 -51.07
CA VAL A 82 53.19 -63.41 -49.76
C VAL A 82 51.72 -63.66 -49.45
N ARG A 83 51.41 -63.58 -48.16
CA ARG A 83 50.04 -63.65 -47.62
C ARG A 83 49.96 -62.94 -46.26
N ARG A 84 48.87 -62.24 -45.96
CA ARG A 84 48.65 -61.66 -44.63
C ARG A 84 48.30 -62.75 -43.61
N MET A 85 48.90 -62.71 -42.42
CA MET A 85 48.68 -63.70 -41.35
C MET A 85 47.29 -63.64 -40.71
N ASP A 86 46.58 -62.50 -40.83
CA ASP A 86 45.18 -62.36 -40.43
C ASP A 86 44.20 -63.05 -41.42
N GLN A 87 44.70 -63.49 -42.59
CA GLN A 87 43.95 -64.21 -43.61
C GLN A 87 44.59 -65.59 -43.91
N PRO A 88 44.73 -66.49 -42.91
CA PRO A 88 45.51 -67.73 -43.04
C PRO A 88 44.91 -68.77 -44.01
N ASN A 89 43.67 -68.56 -44.47
CA ASN A 89 43.00 -69.38 -45.49
C ASN A 89 43.13 -68.82 -46.91
N ALA A 90 43.73 -67.63 -47.10
CA ALA A 90 44.02 -67.09 -48.43
C ALA A 90 45.13 -67.90 -49.12
N PRO A 91 45.15 -67.96 -50.47
CA PRO A 91 46.30 -68.45 -51.22
C PRO A 91 47.47 -67.47 -51.13
N PHE A 92 48.70 -67.98 -51.30
CA PHE A 92 49.88 -67.13 -51.47
C PHE A 92 49.83 -66.41 -52.83
N ALA A 93 50.03 -65.09 -52.82
CA ALA A 93 49.91 -64.21 -53.96
C ALA A 93 51.23 -63.45 -54.23
N ASP A 94 51.31 -62.78 -55.38
CA ASP A 94 52.49 -62.00 -55.77
C ASP A 94 52.57 -60.63 -55.06
N ALA A 95 51.49 -60.24 -54.37
CA ALA A 95 51.40 -59.03 -53.56
C ALA A 95 50.33 -59.19 -52.45
N VAL A 96 50.41 -58.35 -51.41
CA VAL A 96 49.35 -58.10 -50.42
C VAL A 96 48.86 -56.65 -50.53
N ILE A 97 47.62 -56.41 -50.11
CA ILE A 97 47.01 -55.08 -50.10
C ILE A 97 46.76 -54.66 -48.65
N PHE A 98 47.12 -53.41 -48.35
CA PHE A 98 46.81 -52.69 -47.13
C PHE A 98 45.80 -51.58 -47.40
N ASN A 99 45.03 -51.20 -46.39
CA ASN A 99 43.98 -50.20 -46.45
C ASN A 99 43.89 -49.41 -45.13
N CYS A 100 43.05 -48.37 -45.05
CA CYS A 100 42.90 -47.52 -43.86
C CYS A 100 42.68 -48.30 -42.54
N ASN A 101 41.93 -49.41 -42.57
CA ASN A 101 41.69 -50.22 -41.37
C ASN A 101 42.95 -50.94 -40.82
N ASP A 102 44.03 -50.96 -41.59
CA ASP A 102 45.32 -51.55 -41.20
C ASP A 102 46.25 -50.53 -40.51
N ILE A 103 45.89 -49.25 -40.44
CA ILE A 103 46.69 -48.20 -39.78
C ILE A 103 46.60 -48.32 -38.26
N GLY A 104 47.77 -48.40 -37.60
CA GLY A 104 47.89 -48.49 -36.14
C GLY A 104 48.47 -49.81 -35.65
N PRO A 105 47.79 -50.96 -35.82
CA PRO A 105 48.35 -52.27 -35.46
C PRO A 105 49.48 -52.65 -36.43
N LEU A 106 50.41 -53.48 -35.96
CA LEU A 106 51.40 -54.12 -36.83
C LEU A 106 50.76 -55.32 -37.53
N VAL A 107 50.76 -55.34 -38.86
CA VAL A 107 50.18 -56.45 -39.65
C VAL A 107 51.28 -57.43 -40.05
N SER A 108 51.22 -58.66 -39.55
CA SER A 108 52.18 -59.71 -39.93
C SER A 108 51.87 -60.28 -41.33
N VAL A 109 52.92 -60.46 -42.12
CA VAL A 109 52.88 -61.08 -43.46
C VAL A 109 53.77 -62.32 -43.46
N GLU A 110 53.27 -63.41 -44.03
CA GLU A 110 54.03 -64.63 -44.29
C GLU A 110 54.59 -64.59 -45.71
N LEU A 111 55.91 -64.72 -45.84
CA LEU A 111 56.63 -64.91 -47.10
C LEU A 111 56.92 -66.39 -47.29
N GLN A 112 56.41 -67.01 -48.35
CA GLN A 112 56.76 -68.37 -48.76
C GLN A 112 57.77 -68.33 -49.90
N ALA A 113 58.97 -68.87 -49.66
CA ALA A 113 59.93 -69.23 -50.69
C ALA A 113 59.59 -70.63 -51.25
N ARG A 114 59.71 -70.79 -52.58
CA ARG A 114 59.48 -72.06 -53.28
C ARG A 114 60.62 -72.35 -54.24
N ASP A 115 61.13 -73.58 -54.20
CA ASP A 115 62.17 -74.05 -55.13
C ASP A 115 61.57 -74.54 -56.47
N CYS A 116 62.44 -74.93 -57.40
CA CYS A 116 62.04 -75.45 -58.71
C CYS A 116 61.60 -76.94 -58.69
N ALA A 117 61.73 -77.65 -57.56
CA ALA A 117 61.25 -79.02 -57.36
C ALA A 117 59.83 -79.07 -56.75
N GLY A 118 59.40 -77.99 -56.09
CA GLY A 118 58.12 -77.84 -55.41
C GLY A 118 58.19 -77.74 -53.89
N ASN A 119 59.38 -77.85 -53.27
CA ASN A 119 59.55 -77.69 -51.82
C ASN A 119 59.36 -76.22 -51.42
N THR A 120 59.03 -76.00 -50.14
CA THR A 120 58.73 -74.66 -49.62
C THR A 120 59.20 -74.47 -48.19
N ASN A 121 59.53 -73.22 -47.87
CA ASN A 121 59.78 -72.74 -46.53
C ASN A 121 59.15 -71.35 -46.37
N SER A 122 58.90 -70.89 -45.14
CA SER A 122 58.39 -69.54 -44.90
C SER A 122 59.02 -68.83 -43.71
N CYS A 123 59.02 -67.51 -43.79
CA CYS A 123 59.37 -66.59 -42.72
C CYS A 123 58.27 -65.52 -42.58
N TRP A 124 58.32 -64.74 -41.51
CA TRP A 124 57.37 -63.66 -41.25
C TRP A 124 58.06 -62.29 -41.27
N SER A 125 57.32 -61.29 -41.74
CA SER A 125 57.66 -59.87 -41.66
C SER A 125 56.52 -59.12 -40.96
N VAL A 126 56.79 -57.94 -40.38
CA VAL A 126 55.75 -57.06 -39.79
C VAL A 126 55.68 -55.73 -40.52
N VAL A 127 54.44 -55.34 -40.86
CA VAL A 127 54.17 -54.10 -41.59
C VAL A 127 53.58 -53.05 -40.65
N ARG A 128 54.14 -51.84 -40.71
CA ARG A 128 53.53 -50.64 -40.16
C ARG A 128 52.86 -49.85 -41.29
N VAL A 129 51.53 -49.83 -41.30
CA VAL A 129 50.76 -49.01 -42.23
C VAL A 129 50.51 -47.65 -41.59
N GLU A 130 50.74 -46.57 -42.35
CA GLU A 130 50.54 -45.20 -41.90
C GLU A 130 49.83 -44.36 -42.97
N ASP A 131 48.99 -43.41 -42.55
CA ASP A 131 48.66 -42.28 -43.41
C ASP A 131 49.69 -41.15 -43.26
N LYS A 132 49.88 -40.40 -44.35
CA LYS A 132 50.77 -39.24 -44.50
C LYS A 132 50.18 -38.18 -45.45
N LEU A 133 49.02 -38.44 -46.03
CA LEU A 133 48.31 -37.48 -46.86
C LEU A 133 47.51 -36.54 -45.95
N ALA A 134 47.43 -35.27 -46.32
CA ALA A 134 46.66 -34.29 -45.57
C ALA A 134 45.28 -34.12 -46.21
N PRO A 135 44.21 -33.90 -45.41
CA PRO A 135 42.85 -33.80 -45.93
C PRO A 135 42.73 -32.63 -46.91
N HIS A 136 42.07 -32.84 -48.04
CA HIS A 136 41.82 -31.77 -49.02
C HIS A 136 40.67 -30.88 -48.52
N ILE A 137 40.98 -29.65 -48.12
CA ILE A 137 40.00 -28.67 -47.66
C ILE A 137 39.43 -27.86 -48.83
N HIS A 138 38.11 -27.75 -48.89
CA HIS A 138 37.36 -26.91 -49.80
C HIS A 138 36.89 -25.67 -49.04
N CYS A 139 37.56 -24.56 -49.31
CA CYS A 139 37.36 -23.27 -48.65
C CYS A 139 36.05 -22.61 -49.15
N PRO A 140 35.28 -21.95 -48.27
CA PRO A 140 34.21 -21.07 -48.71
C PRO A 140 34.79 -19.87 -49.44
N TYR A 141 34.02 -19.29 -50.37
CA TYR A 141 34.36 -18.01 -50.98
C TYR A 141 34.29 -16.87 -49.95
N ASP A 142 35.07 -15.83 -50.22
CA ASP A 142 35.00 -14.56 -49.49
C ASP A 142 33.58 -13.98 -49.51
N LYS A 143 33.19 -13.31 -48.44
CA LYS A 143 31.83 -12.78 -48.24
C LYS A 143 31.85 -11.28 -48.04
N ASN A 144 30.83 -10.60 -48.58
CA ASN A 144 30.49 -9.23 -48.26
C ASN A 144 29.10 -9.26 -47.60
N ILE A 145 29.00 -8.87 -46.33
CA ILE A 145 27.74 -8.87 -45.56
C ILE A 145 27.48 -7.50 -44.92
N PRO A 146 26.22 -7.05 -44.84
CA PRO A 146 25.86 -5.89 -44.02
C PRO A 146 25.95 -6.25 -42.53
N CYS A 147 26.07 -5.26 -41.65
CA CYS A 147 26.24 -5.48 -40.22
C CYS A 147 25.06 -6.24 -39.57
N SER A 148 23.81 -6.04 -40.03
CA SER A 148 22.63 -6.84 -39.64
C SER A 148 22.77 -8.34 -39.86
N GLN A 149 23.73 -8.79 -40.68
CA GLN A 149 24.01 -10.21 -40.97
C GLN A 149 25.28 -10.74 -40.26
N LEU A 150 25.91 -9.95 -39.38
CA LEU A 150 27.13 -10.34 -38.65
C LEU A 150 26.93 -11.61 -37.78
N ASN A 151 25.70 -11.86 -37.32
CA ASN A 151 25.36 -13.04 -36.52
C ASN A 151 24.82 -14.23 -37.36
N ASP A 152 24.70 -14.11 -38.69
CA ASP A 152 24.24 -15.21 -39.55
C ASP A 152 25.43 -16.11 -39.98
N TRP A 153 25.58 -17.21 -39.24
CA TRP A 153 26.56 -18.27 -39.51
C TRP A 153 26.45 -18.92 -40.90
N TYR A 154 25.30 -18.84 -41.57
CA TYR A 154 25.12 -19.30 -42.94
C TYR A 154 25.51 -18.22 -43.96
N ALA A 155 25.17 -16.95 -43.70
CA ALA A 155 25.63 -15.81 -44.50
C ALA A 155 27.17 -15.72 -44.52
N MET A 156 27.85 -16.01 -43.40
CA MET A 156 29.31 -16.09 -43.34
C MET A 156 29.93 -17.24 -44.15
N GLY A 157 29.19 -18.34 -44.39
CA GLY A 157 29.70 -19.51 -45.12
C GLY A 157 30.56 -20.47 -44.30
N GLN A 158 30.79 -21.66 -44.84
CA GLN A 158 31.37 -22.82 -44.13
C GLN A 158 32.33 -23.60 -45.03
N ALA A 159 33.44 -24.10 -44.47
CA ALA A 159 34.35 -25.01 -45.17
C ALA A 159 33.87 -26.46 -45.15
N THR A 160 34.30 -27.23 -46.15
CA THR A 160 34.16 -28.70 -46.18
C THR A 160 35.52 -29.34 -46.47
N ALA A 161 35.69 -30.64 -46.23
CA ALA A 161 36.95 -31.33 -46.50
C ALA A 161 36.71 -32.80 -46.87
N THR A 162 37.64 -33.38 -47.64
CA THR A 162 37.63 -34.77 -48.08
C THR A 162 39.00 -35.39 -47.90
N ASP A 163 39.05 -36.67 -47.54
CA ASP A 163 40.28 -37.39 -47.24
C ASP A 163 40.18 -38.86 -47.71
N ASN A 164 41.32 -39.51 -47.93
CA ASN A 164 41.36 -40.91 -48.39
C ASN A 164 41.08 -41.95 -47.29
N CYS A 165 41.21 -41.60 -46.02
CA CYS A 165 40.84 -42.46 -44.89
C CYS A 165 39.81 -41.84 -43.94
N GLY A 166 39.72 -40.51 -43.85
CA GLY A 166 38.56 -39.81 -43.30
C GLY A 166 38.90 -38.52 -42.56
N VAL A 167 38.00 -37.54 -42.62
CA VAL A 167 38.12 -36.27 -41.87
C VAL A 167 37.54 -36.43 -40.46
N ALA A 168 38.32 -36.11 -39.43
CA ALA A 168 37.87 -36.12 -38.04
C ALA A 168 37.20 -34.82 -37.61
N SER A 169 37.72 -33.68 -38.06
CA SER A 169 37.18 -32.37 -37.69
C SER A 169 37.51 -31.27 -38.70
N ILE A 170 36.66 -30.25 -38.73
CA ILE A 170 36.91 -28.95 -39.35
C ILE A 170 36.67 -27.90 -38.27
N THR A 171 37.67 -27.06 -38.02
CA THR A 171 37.60 -25.95 -37.07
C THR A 171 37.95 -24.63 -37.77
N HIS A 172 37.71 -23.51 -37.09
CA HIS A 172 38.10 -22.18 -37.55
C HIS A 172 38.69 -21.36 -36.40
N ILE A 173 39.47 -20.34 -36.76
CA ILE A 173 39.91 -19.27 -35.88
C ILE A 173 39.70 -17.96 -36.64
N ASP A 174 39.00 -17.02 -36.02
CA ASP A 174 38.74 -15.71 -36.60
C ASP A 174 39.77 -14.71 -36.10
N TRP A 175 40.37 -13.96 -37.03
CA TRP A 175 41.10 -12.75 -36.72
C TRP A 175 40.23 -11.55 -37.07
N ASP A 176 39.74 -10.86 -36.04
CA ASP A 176 38.94 -9.65 -36.21
C ASP A 176 39.83 -8.44 -36.54
N ASN A 177 39.40 -7.68 -37.53
CA ASN A 177 40.00 -6.42 -37.97
C ASN A 177 38.88 -5.49 -38.49
N THR A 178 37.74 -5.46 -37.77
CA THR A 178 36.79 -4.35 -37.86
C THR A 178 37.31 -3.10 -37.14
N SER A 179 36.70 -1.98 -37.44
CA SER A 179 36.83 -0.72 -36.71
C SER A 179 35.98 -0.73 -35.43
N SER A 180 36.05 0.34 -34.64
CA SER A 180 35.13 0.59 -33.52
C SER A 180 33.65 0.68 -33.93
N CYS A 181 33.37 0.78 -35.24
CA CYS A 181 32.05 0.86 -35.86
C CYS A 181 31.58 -0.49 -36.43
N GLY A 182 32.17 -1.62 -36.03
CA GLY A 182 31.80 -2.95 -36.55
C GLY A 182 32.12 -3.22 -38.04
N THR A 183 32.36 -2.19 -38.84
CA THR A 183 32.73 -2.30 -40.26
C THR A 183 34.21 -2.61 -40.44
N GLY A 184 34.55 -3.40 -41.46
CA GLY A 184 35.91 -3.79 -41.79
C GLY A 184 36.01 -5.25 -42.26
N TYR A 185 36.99 -6.00 -41.77
CA TYR A 185 37.27 -7.35 -42.24
C TYR A 185 37.51 -8.35 -41.10
N ILE A 186 36.77 -9.46 -41.09
CA ILE A 186 37.16 -10.66 -40.33
C ILE A 186 37.92 -11.61 -41.28
N THR A 187 39.09 -12.06 -40.86
CA THR A 187 39.86 -13.10 -41.57
C THR A 187 39.68 -14.45 -40.86
N ARG A 188 38.83 -15.31 -41.43
CA ARG A 188 38.53 -16.64 -40.90
C ARG A 188 39.52 -17.68 -41.43
N THR A 189 40.33 -18.25 -40.55
CA THR A 189 41.28 -19.31 -40.88
C THR A 189 40.65 -20.67 -40.55
N TRP A 190 40.26 -21.42 -41.58
CA TRP A 190 39.73 -22.77 -41.47
C TRP A 190 40.87 -23.81 -41.38
N ARG A 191 40.66 -24.87 -40.59
CA ARG A 191 41.58 -26.01 -40.43
C ARG A 191 40.83 -27.33 -40.51
N ALA A 192 41.22 -28.22 -41.42
CA ALA A 192 40.76 -29.60 -41.47
C ALA A 192 41.81 -30.53 -40.85
N THR A 193 41.34 -31.56 -40.13
CA THR A 193 42.17 -32.61 -39.52
C THR A 193 41.59 -33.97 -39.86
N ASP A 194 42.42 -34.90 -40.35
CA ASP A 194 42.02 -36.28 -40.62
C ASP A 194 41.90 -37.12 -39.32
N ILE A 195 41.54 -38.40 -39.46
CA ILE A 195 41.44 -39.35 -38.33
C ILE A 195 42.79 -39.84 -37.77
N TYR A 196 43.93 -39.42 -38.35
CA TYR A 196 45.28 -39.84 -37.94
C TYR A 196 46.22 -38.69 -37.51
N GLY A 197 45.77 -37.44 -37.61
CA GLY A 197 46.46 -36.23 -37.17
C GLY A 197 47.10 -35.37 -38.28
N ASN A 198 46.94 -35.72 -39.57
CA ASN A 198 47.38 -34.86 -40.67
C ASN A 198 46.40 -33.69 -40.84
N THR A 199 46.90 -32.48 -41.09
CA THR A 199 46.05 -31.27 -41.15
C THR A 199 46.35 -30.35 -42.32
N SER A 200 45.31 -29.74 -42.87
CA SER A 200 45.39 -28.67 -43.87
C SER A 200 44.64 -27.41 -43.40
N THR A 201 44.96 -26.26 -43.99
CA THR A 201 44.36 -24.96 -43.64
C THR A 201 44.08 -24.12 -44.87
N CYS A 202 43.10 -23.22 -44.78
CA CYS A 202 42.94 -22.12 -45.71
C CYS A 202 42.15 -20.96 -45.10
N ASN A 203 42.23 -19.79 -45.73
CA ASN A 203 41.68 -18.55 -45.21
C ASN A 203 40.48 -18.10 -46.05
N GLN A 204 39.59 -17.35 -45.42
CA GLN A 204 38.43 -16.69 -45.99
C GLN A 204 38.37 -15.24 -45.47
N ALA A 205 38.12 -14.27 -46.34
CA ALA A 205 37.83 -12.90 -45.94
C ALA A 205 36.32 -12.68 -45.84
N ILE A 206 35.88 -12.05 -44.75
CA ILE A 206 34.50 -11.60 -44.54
C ILE A 206 34.54 -10.09 -44.38
N HIS A 207 34.14 -9.37 -45.42
CA HIS A 207 33.99 -7.91 -45.40
C HIS A 207 32.63 -7.54 -44.81
N ILE A 208 32.65 -6.73 -43.75
CA ILE A 208 31.48 -6.22 -43.04
C ILE A 208 31.37 -4.74 -43.40
N TYR A 209 30.23 -4.35 -43.96
CA TYR A 209 29.98 -2.98 -44.37
C TYR A 209 28.66 -2.47 -43.79
N ASP A 210 28.61 -1.16 -43.56
CA ASP A 210 27.38 -0.46 -43.23
C ASP A 210 26.61 -0.09 -44.51
N ASN A 211 25.29 -0.13 -44.42
CA ASN A 211 24.36 0.36 -45.44
C ASN A 211 23.02 0.86 -44.88
N THR A 212 22.89 1.08 -43.56
CA THR A 212 21.70 1.69 -42.96
C THR A 212 21.76 3.22 -43.05
N PRO A 213 20.69 3.89 -43.51
CA PRO A 213 20.61 5.35 -43.44
C PRO A 213 20.04 5.76 -42.09
N VAL A 214 20.90 6.29 -41.21
CA VAL A 214 20.50 6.87 -39.91
C VAL A 214 19.36 7.89 -40.10
N VAL A 215 18.25 7.68 -39.41
CA VAL A 215 17.13 8.64 -39.34
C VAL A 215 16.97 9.11 -37.90
N VAL A 216 17.29 10.38 -37.66
CA VAL A 216 17.07 11.06 -36.37
C VAL A 216 15.69 11.71 -36.37
N LEU A 217 14.88 11.41 -35.36
CA LEU A 217 13.64 12.09 -35.02
C LEU A 217 13.87 12.97 -33.80
N PHE A 218 13.85 14.29 -33.97
CA PHE A 218 14.03 15.24 -32.87
C PHE A 218 12.76 15.39 -32.02
N PRO A 219 12.88 15.67 -30.70
CA PRO A 219 11.75 15.95 -29.84
C PRO A 219 10.95 17.18 -30.32
N PRO A 220 9.61 17.11 -30.32
CA PRO A 220 8.78 18.24 -30.73
C PRO A 220 8.72 19.35 -29.67
N ASP A 221 8.43 20.56 -30.13
CA ASP A 221 8.00 21.69 -29.29
C ASP A 221 6.82 21.29 -28.40
N THR A 222 6.81 21.78 -27.16
CA THR A 222 5.70 21.58 -26.22
C THR A 222 5.49 22.80 -25.33
N THR A 223 4.40 22.82 -24.57
CA THR A 223 4.04 23.90 -23.66
C THR A 223 3.32 23.30 -22.47
N PHE A 224 4.00 23.34 -21.33
CA PHE A 224 3.55 22.87 -20.04
C PHE A 224 2.71 23.93 -19.36
N HIS A 225 1.77 23.44 -18.57
CA HIS A 225 0.92 24.18 -17.66
C HIS A 225 1.13 23.53 -16.28
N ASP A 226 0.55 24.10 -15.22
CA ASP A 226 0.68 23.62 -13.84
C ASP A 226 2.11 23.78 -13.27
N CYS A 227 2.33 23.31 -12.04
CA CYS A 227 3.50 23.63 -11.20
C CYS A 227 4.80 22.90 -11.62
N ILE A 228 5.36 23.30 -12.76
CA ILE A 228 6.57 22.73 -13.37
C ILE A 228 7.67 23.80 -13.39
N THR A 229 8.84 23.49 -12.85
CA THR A 229 9.99 24.41 -12.74
C THR A 229 10.91 24.33 -13.98
N ALA A 230 12.06 25.03 -13.94
CA ALA A 230 13.10 24.87 -14.96
C ALA A 230 13.75 23.48 -14.92
N ASP A 231 13.88 22.91 -13.72
CA ASP A 231 14.61 21.66 -13.46
C ASP A 231 13.76 20.45 -13.88
N ASP A 232 12.43 20.51 -13.67
CA ASP A 232 11.45 19.51 -14.16
C ASP A 232 11.35 19.42 -15.70
N LEU A 233 12.08 20.27 -16.42
CA LEU A 233 12.20 20.23 -17.89
C LEU A 233 13.51 19.57 -18.35
N ASP A 234 14.34 19.01 -17.47
CA ASP A 234 15.55 18.29 -17.87
C ASP A 234 15.22 17.02 -18.68
N PRO A 235 16.12 16.57 -19.59
CA PRO A 235 15.84 15.45 -20.50
C PRO A 235 15.55 14.10 -19.85
N GLU A 236 15.88 13.92 -18.56
CA GLU A 236 15.70 12.65 -17.85
C GLU A 236 14.32 12.54 -17.18
N ASP A 237 13.69 13.68 -16.85
CA ASP A 237 12.38 13.78 -16.20
C ASP A 237 11.22 13.99 -17.18
N LEU A 238 11.51 14.50 -18.39
CA LEU A 238 10.54 14.63 -19.47
C LEU A 238 10.05 13.25 -19.99
N PRO A 239 8.75 13.09 -20.30
CA PRO A 239 8.24 11.87 -20.92
C PRO A 239 8.50 11.86 -22.44
N ALA A 240 8.77 10.69 -23.01
CA ALA A 240 8.83 10.50 -24.46
C ALA A 240 7.50 10.91 -25.14
N PRO A 241 7.52 11.63 -26.28
CA PRO A 241 8.66 11.87 -27.17
C PRO A 241 9.40 13.20 -26.91
N TYR A 242 9.21 13.84 -25.75
CA TYR A 242 9.82 15.14 -25.45
C TYR A 242 11.21 15.03 -24.80
N ASP A 243 11.59 13.83 -24.36
CA ASP A 243 12.81 13.50 -23.60
C ASP A 243 14.09 13.72 -24.40
N ARG A 244 14.24 13.05 -25.55
CA ARG A 244 15.48 13.08 -26.35
C ARG A 244 15.26 12.61 -27.80
N PRO A 245 16.18 12.92 -28.72
CA PRO A 245 16.09 12.46 -30.10
C PRO A 245 16.06 10.94 -30.18
N THR A 246 15.12 10.39 -30.96
CA THR A 246 15.03 8.96 -31.25
C THR A 246 15.75 8.68 -32.56
N VAL A 247 16.67 7.71 -32.57
CA VAL A 247 17.31 7.22 -33.80
C VAL A 247 16.61 5.95 -34.27
N LEU A 248 16.47 5.80 -35.59
CA LEU A 248 15.91 4.62 -36.24
C LEU A 248 16.94 3.96 -37.14
N TYR A 249 16.99 2.62 -37.06
CA TYR A 249 17.90 1.72 -37.77
C TYR A 249 19.37 1.90 -37.32
N GLU A 250 19.75 1.15 -36.29
CA GLU A 250 21.12 1.06 -35.78
C GLU A 250 21.63 -0.37 -36.01
N ASP A 251 22.55 -0.55 -36.95
CA ASP A 251 23.18 -1.84 -37.32
C ASP A 251 24.72 -1.79 -37.18
N CYS A 252 25.35 -0.61 -37.30
CA CYS A 252 26.82 -0.42 -37.26
C CYS A 252 27.30 0.99 -36.80
N GLU A 253 26.40 1.86 -36.37
CA GLU A 253 26.65 3.27 -36.10
C GLU A 253 27.07 3.52 -34.64
N LEU A 254 27.84 4.60 -34.39
CA LEU A 254 28.31 4.98 -33.06
C LEU A 254 27.68 6.31 -32.65
N ILE A 255 26.39 6.24 -32.33
CA ILE A 255 25.57 7.38 -31.96
C ILE A 255 25.97 7.95 -30.60
N ALA A 256 26.07 9.28 -30.51
CA ALA A 256 26.10 10.03 -29.27
C ALA A 256 25.16 11.24 -29.33
N PHE A 257 24.62 11.63 -28.17
CA PHE A 257 23.67 12.72 -28.00
C PHE A 257 24.28 13.81 -27.12
N ASN A 258 23.97 15.08 -27.42
CA ASN A 258 24.29 16.22 -26.58
C ASN A 258 23.17 17.28 -26.71
N HIS A 259 22.92 18.07 -25.65
CA HIS A 259 22.04 19.23 -25.70
C HIS A 259 22.75 20.50 -25.20
N GLU A 260 22.16 21.66 -25.46
CA GLU A 260 22.62 22.98 -25.02
C GLU A 260 21.39 23.87 -24.84
N ASP A 261 21.19 24.40 -23.64
CA ASP A 261 19.94 25.04 -23.22
C ASP A 261 20.10 26.54 -22.98
N TRP A 262 19.17 27.32 -23.55
CA TRP A 262 19.02 28.75 -23.26
C TRP A 262 17.68 29.01 -22.58
N VAL A 263 17.74 29.28 -21.28
CA VAL A 263 16.60 29.61 -20.41
C VAL A 263 16.29 31.11 -20.46
N PHE A 264 15.02 31.47 -20.63
CA PHE A 264 14.53 32.85 -20.65
C PHE A 264 13.34 33.01 -19.69
N THR A 265 13.55 33.77 -18.60
CA THR A 265 12.57 34.05 -17.53
C THR A 265 11.72 35.31 -17.76
N ALA A 266 11.57 35.73 -19.03
CA ALA A 266 10.85 36.94 -19.41
C ALA A 266 10.35 36.86 -20.86
N ALA A 267 9.68 35.75 -21.22
CA ALA A 267 9.16 35.54 -22.56
C ALA A 267 7.71 36.02 -22.69
N ALA A 268 7.38 36.64 -23.83
CA ALA A 268 6.01 37.09 -24.08
C ALA A 268 5.06 35.89 -24.15
N ASN A 269 4.05 35.88 -23.28
CA ASN A 269 3.06 34.81 -23.11
C ASN A 269 3.63 33.48 -22.57
N SER A 270 4.74 33.46 -21.84
CA SER A 270 5.21 32.27 -21.09
C SER A 270 6.21 32.68 -20.01
N CYS A 271 5.98 32.25 -18.77
CA CYS A 271 6.78 32.65 -17.60
C CYS A 271 8.25 32.27 -17.78
N LEU A 272 8.47 31.03 -18.21
CA LEU A 272 9.76 30.51 -18.59
C LEU A 272 9.68 29.89 -19.99
N LYS A 273 10.72 30.13 -20.79
CA LYS A 273 10.94 29.49 -22.09
C LYS A 273 12.35 28.91 -22.14
N ILE A 274 12.48 27.63 -22.49
CA ILE A 274 13.76 27.02 -22.85
C ILE A 274 13.83 26.89 -24.37
N ILE A 275 14.99 27.20 -24.94
CA ILE A 275 15.37 26.77 -26.28
C ILE A 275 16.50 25.74 -26.10
N ARG A 276 16.19 24.47 -26.35
CA ARG A 276 17.11 23.33 -26.20
C ARG A 276 17.60 22.91 -27.58
N ARG A 277 18.90 23.09 -27.87
CA ARG A 277 19.51 22.64 -29.13
C ARG A 277 20.06 21.25 -28.97
N TRP A 278 19.37 20.29 -29.57
CA TRP A 278 19.81 18.92 -29.67
C TRP A 278 20.88 18.77 -30.74
N ARG A 279 21.86 17.91 -30.45
CA ARG A 279 22.90 17.48 -31.40
C ARG A 279 23.03 15.98 -31.30
N VAL A 280 22.88 15.30 -32.42
CA VAL A 280 23.10 13.86 -32.57
C VAL A 280 24.28 13.68 -33.51
N ILE A 281 25.26 12.88 -33.12
CA ILE A 281 26.46 12.61 -33.91
C ILE A 281 26.67 11.10 -34.03
N ASP A 282 26.87 10.63 -35.25
CA ASP A 282 27.41 9.30 -35.53
C ASP A 282 28.92 9.43 -35.75
N TRP A 283 29.71 8.91 -34.82
CA TRP A 283 31.16 8.93 -34.92
C TRP A 283 31.74 8.04 -36.04
N CYS A 284 30.90 7.25 -36.72
CA CYS A 284 31.30 6.38 -37.83
C CYS A 284 31.24 7.05 -39.20
N SER A 285 30.30 7.99 -39.40
CA SER A 285 30.16 8.80 -40.63
C SER A 285 30.57 10.27 -40.47
N TYR A 286 30.80 10.77 -39.24
CA TYR A 286 31.22 12.15 -39.02
C TYR A 286 32.71 12.40 -39.35
N GLU A 287 32.95 13.26 -40.35
CA GLU A 287 34.27 13.86 -40.60
C GLU A 287 34.38 15.24 -39.92
N TYR A 288 35.52 15.51 -39.28
CA TYR A 288 35.75 16.76 -38.54
C TYR A 288 35.62 18.01 -39.44
N GLY A 289 34.54 18.78 -39.23
CA GLY A 289 34.24 19.99 -40.00
C GLY A 289 33.41 19.75 -41.27
N GLY A 290 32.77 18.59 -41.42
CA GLY A 290 31.76 18.32 -42.44
C GLY A 290 30.33 18.27 -41.86
N ASP A 291 29.34 18.37 -42.76
CA ASP A 291 27.90 18.32 -42.44
C ASP A 291 27.31 16.90 -42.62
N GLN A 292 28.11 15.84 -42.42
CA GLN A 292 27.70 14.43 -42.53
C GLN A 292 27.96 13.74 -41.19
N GLY A 293 27.14 12.75 -40.84
CA GLY A 293 27.21 12.10 -39.52
C GLY A 293 26.86 13.00 -38.34
N ILE A 294 26.29 14.19 -38.57
CA ILE A 294 25.81 15.09 -37.53
C ILE A 294 24.46 15.68 -37.91
N TRP A 295 23.54 15.71 -36.95
CA TRP A 295 22.20 16.27 -37.06
C TRP A 295 21.96 17.19 -35.87
N GLU A 296 21.36 18.36 -36.10
CA GLU A 296 20.99 19.30 -35.04
C GLU A 296 19.59 19.88 -35.30
N ASP A 297 18.82 20.09 -34.23
CA ASP A 297 17.58 20.88 -34.28
C ASP A 297 17.31 21.57 -32.92
N ASN A 298 16.36 22.50 -32.88
CA ASN A 298 16.01 23.27 -31.68
C ASN A 298 14.60 22.94 -31.22
N GLN A 299 14.48 22.36 -30.03
CA GLN A 299 13.23 22.16 -29.32
C GLN A 299 12.88 23.40 -28.49
N ILE A 300 11.63 23.84 -28.54
CA ILE A 300 11.12 24.93 -27.68
C ILE A 300 10.21 24.33 -26.61
N LEU A 301 10.62 24.52 -25.35
CA LEU A 301 9.81 24.25 -24.16
C LEU A 301 9.30 25.58 -23.60
N LYS A 302 8.08 25.59 -23.07
CA LYS A 302 7.48 26.75 -22.38
C LYS A 302 6.72 26.29 -21.16
N ILE A 303 6.70 27.12 -20.13
CA ILE A 303 5.76 27.04 -19.00
C ILE A 303 4.77 28.21 -19.13
N GLN A 304 3.48 27.89 -19.01
CA GLN A 304 2.36 28.83 -19.07
C GLN A 304 1.43 28.63 -17.87
N ASP A 305 1.68 29.37 -16.78
CA ASP A 305 0.66 29.53 -15.75
C ASP A 305 -0.37 30.59 -16.17
N ASN A 306 -1.64 30.28 -15.92
CA ASN A 306 -2.79 31.15 -16.13
C ASN A 306 -3.66 31.23 -14.85
N THR A 307 -3.22 30.61 -13.76
CA THR A 307 -3.84 30.68 -12.44
C THR A 307 -3.15 31.78 -11.60
N PRO A 308 -3.91 32.63 -10.89
CA PRO A 308 -3.34 33.61 -9.98
C PRO A 308 -3.02 32.97 -8.61
N PRO A 309 -1.97 33.43 -7.90
CA PRO A 309 -1.59 32.90 -6.60
C PRO A 309 -2.74 33.00 -5.58
N VAL A 310 -2.98 31.93 -4.83
CA VAL A 310 -4.00 31.89 -3.78
C VAL A 310 -3.43 32.53 -2.52
N ILE A 311 -3.97 33.69 -2.14
CA ILE A 311 -3.57 34.43 -0.93
C ILE A 311 -4.64 34.31 0.15
N THR A 312 -4.21 33.94 1.36
CA THR A 312 -5.05 34.04 2.55
C THR A 312 -4.93 35.46 3.11
N CYS A 313 -6.06 36.16 3.24
CA CYS A 313 -6.09 37.48 3.87
C CYS A 313 -5.77 37.38 5.36
N PRO A 314 -4.97 38.30 5.93
CA PRO A 314 -4.90 38.49 7.37
C PRO A 314 -6.18 39.16 7.88
N ASP A 315 -6.58 38.85 9.12
CA ASP A 315 -7.78 39.40 9.75
C ASP A 315 -7.72 40.92 9.93
N ASP A 316 -8.89 41.58 9.89
CA ASP A 316 -9.05 43.02 10.12
C ASP A 316 -8.44 43.45 11.46
N ILE A 317 -7.63 44.52 11.44
CA ILE A 317 -6.92 44.98 12.65
C ILE A 317 -7.57 46.20 13.29
N VAL A 318 -7.98 46.03 14.55
CA VAL A 318 -8.28 47.15 15.45
C VAL A 318 -6.99 47.62 16.12
N LYS A 319 -6.76 48.94 16.21
CA LYS A 319 -5.64 49.54 16.95
C LYS A 319 -6.13 50.68 17.85
N PRO A 320 -5.89 50.63 19.18
CA PRO A 320 -6.22 51.72 20.07
C PRO A 320 -5.25 52.90 19.87
N VAL A 321 -5.76 54.12 20.03
CA VAL A 321 -4.93 55.33 20.02
C VAL A 321 -4.12 55.51 21.31
N SER A 322 -3.06 56.30 21.21
CA SER A 322 -2.34 56.88 22.35
C SER A 322 -3.01 58.17 22.83
N PHE A 323 -2.52 58.73 23.96
CA PHE A 323 -2.94 60.01 24.54
C PHE A 323 -2.95 61.22 23.57
N ASN A 324 -2.32 61.12 22.39
CA ASN A 324 -2.35 62.13 21.33
C ASN A 324 -3.44 61.85 20.25
N CYS A 325 -4.42 60.98 20.52
CA CYS A 325 -5.49 60.56 19.59
C CYS A 325 -5.00 60.01 18.25
N THR A 326 -3.82 59.38 18.26
CA THR A 326 -3.22 58.72 17.10
C THR A 326 -2.57 57.40 17.50
N ALA A 327 -2.56 56.45 16.56
CA ALA A 327 -1.95 55.14 16.67
C ALA A 327 -0.74 54.99 15.72
N ASN A 328 0.11 54.01 16.01
CA ASN A 328 1.06 53.47 15.04
C ASN A 328 0.51 52.13 14.54
N VAL A 329 0.36 52.00 13.23
CA VAL A 329 -0.25 50.83 12.58
C VAL A 329 0.84 50.06 11.86
N THR A 330 1.10 48.83 12.30
CA THR A 330 1.86 47.84 11.53
C THR A 330 0.88 46.81 10.99
N LEU A 331 0.90 46.61 9.68
CA LEU A 331 0.11 45.57 9.02
C LEU A 331 0.78 44.20 9.22
N PRO A 332 0.01 43.11 9.44
CA PRO A 332 0.56 41.76 9.43
C PRO A 332 1.11 41.38 8.03
N PRO A 333 2.05 40.43 7.94
CA PRO A 333 2.34 39.78 6.66
C PRO A 333 1.15 38.91 6.21
N LEU A 334 1.11 38.55 4.93
CA LEU A 334 0.21 37.49 4.44
C LEU A 334 0.54 36.17 5.16
N THR A 335 -0.48 35.46 5.62
CA THR A 335 -0.35 34.25 6.46
C THR A 335 0.00 33.01 5.64
N ALA A 336 -0.62 32.88 4.47
CA ALA A 336 -0.31 31.88 3.47
C ALA A 336 -0.38 32.50 2.07
N ILE A 337 0.55 32.09 1.21
CA ILE A 337 0.52 32.32 -0.24
C ILE A 337 0.83 30.96 -0.86
N ASP A 338 -0.14 30.41 -1.60
CA ASP A 338 -0.02 29.16 -2.31
C ASP A 338 0.02 29.45 -3.82
N ASP A 339 1.08 28.99 -4.48
CA ASP A 339 1.44 29.32 -5.86
C ASP A 339 2.32 28.19 -6.40
N CYS A 340 2.15 27.86 -7.68
CA CYS A 340 3.01 26.94 -8.41
C CYS A 340 4.47 27.41 -8.52
N LEU A 341 4.73 28.72 -8.40
CA LEU A 341 6.03 29.32 -8.72
C LEU A 341 6.58 30.18 -7.58
N SER A 342 7.84 29.91 -7.21
CA SER A 342 8.47 30.42 -5.97
C SER A 342 8.86 31.92 -5.94
N ASP A 343 8.57 32.69 -6.99
CA ASP A 343 8.99 34.09 -7.17
C ASP A 343 7.77 35.05 -7.11
N ILE A 344 7.24 35.27 -5.91
CA ILE A 344 6.02 36.07 -5.69
C ILE A 344 6.35 37.48 -5.18
N ASN A 345 5.92 38.51 -5.92
CA ASN A 345 6.06 39.91 -5.50
C ASN A 345 4.77 40.42 -4.84
N VAL A 346 4.82 40.62 -3.52
CA VAL A 346 3.73 41.26 -2.76
C VAL A 346 3.93 42.77 -2.68
N ARG A 347 2.87 43.53 -2.94
CA ARG A 347 2.76 44.98 -2.71
C ARG A 347 1.59 45.29 -1.80
N ILE A 348 1.68 46.37 -1.04
CA ILE A 348 0.63 46.84 -0.15
C ILE A 348 0.37 48.32 -0.43
N MET A 349 -0.88 48.68 -0.72
CA MET A 349 -1.31 50.04 -1.05
C MET A 349 -2.75 50.28 -0.58
N GLY A 350 -3.06 51.48 -0.12
CA GLY A 350 -4.41 51.85 0.33
C GLY A 350 -4.47 53.27 0.87
N ASP A 351 -5.46 53.55 1.72
CA ASP A 351 -5.73 54.91 2.24
C ASP A 351 -4.57 55.50 3.05
N LEU A 352 -3.75 54.65 3.69
CA LEU A 352 -2.55 55.06 4.44
C LEU A 352 -1.30 55.26 3.55
N GLY A 353 -1.36 54.91 2.27
CA GLY A 353 -0.26 54.98 1.29
C GLY A 353 0.28 53.62 0.86
N GLU A 354 1.51 53.58 0.32
CA GLU A 354 2.23 52.32 0.05
C GLU A 354 3.13 51.93 1.24
N GLY A 355 3.02 50.68 1.70
CA GLY A 355 3.87 50.13 2.77
C GLY A 355 3.15 49.25 3.80
N ALA A 356 3.91 48.75 4.78
CA ALA A 356 3.42 47.86 5.85
C ALA A 356 3.41 48.50 7.25
N SER A 357 3.80 49.77 7.38
CA SER A 357 3.97 50.43 8.68
C SER A 357 3.75 51.93 8.58
N PHE A 358 2.82 52.45 9.38
CA PHE A 358 2.34 53.84 9.35
C PHE A 358 2.35 54.41 10.78
N SER A 359 2.60 55.72 10.91
CA SER A 359 2.76 56.36 12.22
C SER A 359 1.94 57.63 12.34
N ASN A 360 1.44 57.90 13.54
CA ASN A 360 0.51 59.01 13.85
C ASN A 360 -0.81 58.93 13.04
N VAL A 361 -1.33 57.71 12.81
CA VAL A 361 -2.62 57.51 12.13
C VAL A 361 -3.75 57.98 13.06
N PRO A 362 -4.64 58.90 12.64
CA PRO A 362 -5.73 59.39 13.47
C PRO A 362 -6.92 58.40 13.49
N LEU A 363 -7.87 58.64 14.41
CA LEU A 363 -9.13 57.90 14.52
C LEU A 363 -9.86 57.79 13.17
N GLY A 364 -10.32 56.58 12.83
CA GLY A 364 -11.02 56.30 11.57
C GLY A 364 -10.88 54.85 11.08
N GLU A 365 -11.61 54.52 10.03
CA GLU A 365 -11.47 53.30 9.25
C GLU A 365 -10.66 53.59 7.98
N TYR A 366 -9.79 52.65 7.59
CA TYR A 366 -8.92 52.74 6.41
C TYR A 366 -8.88 51.39 5.69
N GLU A 367 -9.02 51.38 4.36
CA GLU A 367 -8.84 50.16 3.55
C GLU A 367 -7.39 50.07 3.06
N MET A 368 -6.79 48.89 3.19
CA MET A 368 -5.46 48.56 2.69
C MET A 368 -5.52 47.29 1.85
N THR A 369 -5.01 47.34 0.62
CA THR A 369 -5.04 46.21 -0.31
C THR A 369 -3.64 45.62 -0.49
N TYR A 370 -3.50 44.33 -0.20
CA TYR A 370 -2.40 43.49 -0.65
C TYR A 370 -2.64 43.10 -2.11
N VAL A 371 -1.60 43.20 -2.94
CA VAL A 371 -1.57 42.67 -4.30
C VAL A 371 -0.39 41.72 -4.39
N ALA A 372 -0.67 40.44 -4.54
CA ALA A 372 0.34 39.42 -4.82
C ALA A 372 0.43 39.18 -6.33
N LYS A 373 1.64 38.88 -6.80
CA LYS A 373 1.93 38.72 -8.22
C LYS A 373 3.00 37.64 -8.42
N ASP A 374 2.68 36.64 -9.23
CA ASP A 374 3.57 35.52 -9.54
C ASP A 374 4.68 35.90 -10.55
N GLY A 375 5.50 34.90 -10.91
CA GLY A 375 6.51 35.01 -11.97
C GLY A 375 5.93 35.06 -13.40
N CYS A 376 4.66 34.68 -13.60
CA CYS A 376 3.95 34.67 -14.89
C CYS A 376 3.24 35.98 -15.22
N LEU A 377 3.18 36.89 -14.24
CA LEU A 377 2.46 38.15 -14.19
C LEU A 377 0.96 38.08 -13.87
N ASN A 378 0.42 36.92 -13.46
CA ASN A 378 -0.93 36.82 -12.88
C ASN A 378 -0.96 37.51 -11.51
N THR A 379 -2.14 37.97 -11.07
CA THR A 379 -2.28 38.76 -9.85
C THR A 379 -3.52 38.39 -9.06
N SER A 380 -3.36 38.22 -7.75
CA SER A 380 -4.46 38.19 -6.78
C SER A 380 -4.40 39.41 -5.87
N SER A 381 -5.56 39.80 -5.33
CA SER A 381 -5.70 40.99 -4.49
C SER A 381 -6.65 40.75 -3.32
N CYS A 382 -6.27 41.25 -2.16
CA CYS A 382 -6.90 41.03 -0.86
C CYS A 382 -6.95 42.35 -0.10
N SER A 383 -8.09 42.74 0.46
CA SER A 383 -8.21 43.94 1.30
C SER A 383 -8.34 43.57 2.78
N ILE A 384 -7.67 44.35 3.63
CA ILE A 384 -7.79 44.37 5.09
C ILE A 384 -8.32 45.75 5.50
N ARG A 385 -9.19 45.80 6.50
CA ARG A 385 -9.63 47.04 7.15
C ARG A 385 -8.80 47.30 8.40
N VAL A 386 -8.33 48.54 8.52
CA VAL A 386 -7.65 49.05 9.71
C VAL A 386 -8.61 49.98 10.43
N THR A 387 -9.01 49.61 11.65
CA THR A 387 -9.89 50.45 12.48
C THR A 387 -9.07 51.07 13.61
N VAL A 388 -8.85 52.38 13.55
CA VAL A 388 -8.18 53.15 14.61
C VAL A 388 -9.24 53.75 15.52
N VAL A 389 -9.35 53.21 16.74
CA VAL A 389 -10.40 53.53 17.72
C VAL A 389 -9.81 54.14 18.98
N ASP A 390 -10.64 54.78 19.80
CA ASP A 390 -10.32 54.93 21.21
C ASP A 390 -10.83 53.70 21.98
N ALA A 391 -10.00 53.22 22.89
CA ALA A 391 -10.29 52.13 23.81
C ALA A 391 -9.79 52.45 25.23
N THR A 392 -9.46 53.72 25.49
CA THR A 392 -9.11 54.22 26.82
C THR A 392 -10.39 54.76 27.45
N PRO A 393 -10.82 54.27 28.62
CA PRO A 393 -12.02 54.81 29.26
C PRO A 393 -11.73 56.14 29.99
N PRO A 394 -12.73 57.04 30.15
CA PRO A 394 -12.56 58.31 30.84
C PRO A 394 -12.07 58.19 32.28
N GLY A 395 -11.21 59.10 32.72
CA GLY A 395 -10.86 59.24 34.14
C GLY A 395 -12.01 59.90 34.92
N VAL A 396 -12.70 59.13 35.76
CA VAL A 396 -13.92 59.55 36.47
C VAL A 396 -13.65 60.22 37.83
N VAL A 397 -14.40 61.28 38.16
CA VAL A 397 -14.31 61.98 39.46
C VAL A 397 -15.69 62.30 40.04
N CYS A 398 -16.14 61.53 41.03
CA CYS A 398 -17.40 61.75 41.75
C CYS A 398 -17.25 62.53 43.07
N THR A 399 -18.33 63.20 43.47
CA THR A 399 -18.49 63.79 44.79
C THR A 399 -18.62 62.70 45.86
N ASN A 400 -17.86 62.85 46.96
CA ASN A 400 -17.88 61.94 48.11
C ASN A 400 -19.10 62.21 49.01
N GLY A 401 -20.16 61.41 48.84
CA GLY A 401 -21.37 61.39 49.65
C GLY A 401 -22.40 62.48 49.34
N VAL A 402 -23.66 62.08 49.17
CA VAL A 402 -24.84 62.97 49.12
C VAL A 402 -25.94 62.42 50.04
N SER A 403 -26.78 63.30 50.60
CA SER A 403 -27.87 62.91 51.51
C SER A 403 -29.15 63.69 51.25
N PHE A 404 -30.30 63.02 51.17
CA PHE A 404 -31.59 63.61 50.86
C PHE A 404 -32.75 62.88 51.57
N PRO A 405 -33.87 63.57 51.86
CA PRO A 405 -35.06 62.96 52.44
C PRO A 405 -35.97 62.34 51.37
N LEU A 406 -36.74 61.32 51.76
CA LEU A 406 -37.89 60.86 50.96
C LEU A 406 -38.99 61.93 50.92
N MET A 407 -39.65 62.05 49.78
CA MET A 407 -40.83 62.88 49.58
C MET A 407 -42.09 62.24 50.19
N ALA A 408 -43.19 62.99 50.27
CA ALA A 408 -44.42 62.56 50.94
C ALA A 408 -45.18 61.40 50.24
N ASN A 409 -44.72 60.95 49.06
CA ASN A 409 -45.18 59.74 48.39
C ASN A 409 -44.29 58.50 48.68
N GLY A 410 -43.20 58.65 49.45
CA GLY A 410 -42.27 57.56 49.76
C GLY A 410 -41.10 57.40 48.78
N GLU A 411 -40.87 58.38 47.89
CA GLU A 411 -39.85 58.32 46.83
C GLU A 411 -38.90 59.53 46.88
N ALA A 412 -37.69 59.40 46.31
CA ALA A 412 -36.78 60.50 46.01
C ALA A 412 -35.91 60.17 44.79
N MET A 413 -35.49 61.17 44.01
CA MET A 413 -34.63 60.99 42.84
C MET A 413 -33.26 61.63 43.06
N LEU A 414 -32.20 60.97 42.60
CA LEU A 414 -30.81 61.46 42.53
C LEU A 414 -30.35 61.42 41.08
N TRP A 415 -29.73 62.49 40.58
CA TRP A 415 -29.23 62.57 39.20
C TRP A 415 -27.70 62.45 39.15
N ALA A 416 -27.14 61.97 38.05
CA ALA A 416 -25.70 61.91 37.83
C ALA A 416 -25.03 63.30 37.94
N SER A 417 -25.76 64.35 37.55
CA SER A 417 -25.35 65.76 37.70
C SER A 417 -25.27 66.26 39.14
N ASP A 418 -25.84 65.55 40.11
CA ASP A 418 -25.69 65.87 41.54
C ASP A 418 -24.36 65.33 42.11
N LEU A 419 -23.70 64.41 41.38
CA LEU A 419 -22.46 63.75 41.78
C LEU A 419 -21.22 64.25 41.01
N GLU A 420 -21.33 64.53 39.71
CA GLU A 420 -20.27 65.19 38.92
C GLU A 420 -20.24 66.70 39.18
N ARG A 421 -19.04 67.29 39.20
CA ARG A 421 -18.78 68.72 39.38
C ARG A 421 -17.86 69.33 38.31
N GLY A 422 -17.77 68.68 37.15
CA GLY A 422 -16.95 69.11 36.02
C GLY A 422 -15.48 68.73 36.16
N SER A 423 -15.20 67.53 36.66
CA SER A 423 -13.83 67.08 37.00
C SER A 423 -13.37 65.81 36.29
N SER A 424 -14.27 65.05 35.64
CA SER A 424 -13.88 63.89 34.83
C SER A 424 -13.21 64.33 33.52
N THR A 425 -12.27 63.54 33.01
CA THR A 425 -11.49 63.87 31.80
C THR A 425 -11.17 62.64 30.96
N ASP A 426 -11.23 62.77 29.64
CA ASP A 426 -10.83 61.74 28.67
C ASP A 426 -9.71 62.26 27.75
N ASN A 427 -8.98 61.35 27.07
CA ASN A 427 -7.91 61.72 26.15
C ASN A 427 -8.39 62.26 24.79
N CYS A 428 -9.51 61.78 24.24
CA CYS A 428 -9.97 62.20 22.91
C CYS A 428 -11.37 62.81 22.88
N THR A 429 -12.16 62.64 23.94
CA THR A 429 -13.47 63.24 24.14
C THR A 429 -13.35 64.46 25.06
N SER A 430 -13.64 65.64 24.52
CA SER A 430 -13.76 66.86 25.32
C SER A 430 -14.91 66.76 26.33
N TYR A 431 -14.75 67.31 27.53
CA TYR A 431 -15.72 67.23 28.64
C TYR A 431 -17.19 67.47 28.22
N GLU A 432 -17.44 68.45 27.33
CA GLU A 432 -18.79 68.79 26.84
C GLU A 432 -19.50 67.66 26.07
N ASN A 433 -18.77 66.64 25.62
CA ASN A 433 -19.27 65.45 24.90
C ASN A 433 -19.28 64.18 25.76
N LEU A 434 -18.85 64.23 27.03
CA LEU A 434 -18.92 63.08 27.94
C LEU A 434 -20.39 62.79 28.29
N LYS A 435 -20.72 61.50 28.38
CA LYS A 435 -22.03 60.99 28.77
C LYS A 435 -22.00 60.62 30.26
N PHE A 436 -23.09 60.88 30.96
CA PHE A 436 -23.22 60.58 32.39
C PHE A 436 -24.38 59.60 32.60
N ARG A 437 -24.15 58.61 33.47
CA ARG A 437 -25.14 57.58 33.86
C ARG A 437 -25.04 57.30 35.36
N LEU A 438 -26.13 56.82 35.96
CA LEU A 438 -26.19 56.54 37.38
C LEU A 438 -26.72 55.13 37.63
N GLY A 439 -26.00 54.36 38.46
CA GLY A 439 -26.38 53.01 38.83
C GLY A 439 -26.20 52.74 40.32
N LEU A 440 -26.75 51.62 40.77
CA LEU A 440 -26.33 51.00 42.02
C LEU A 440 -24.88 50.50 41.90
N GLN A 441 -24.34 49.91 42.96
CA GLN A 441 -23.01 49.27 42.89
C GLN A 441 -22.99 48.21 41.77
N PRO A 442 -22.01 48.22 40.84
CA PRO A 442 -21.98 47.29 39.71
C PRO A 442 -21.74 45.85 40.15
N ALA A 443 -22.24 44.90 39.38
CA ALA A 443 -21.89 43.50 39.54
C ALA A 443 -20.41 43.26 39.19
N PRO A 444 -19.73 42.24 39.77
CA PRO A 444 -18.38 41.86 39.35
C PRO A 444 -18.33 41.59 37.84
N GLY A 445 -17.42 42.28 37.12
CA GLY A 445 -17.30 42.17 35.67
C GLY A 445 -18.26 43.03 34.83
N GLN A 446 -19.16 43.81 35.45
CA GLN A 446 -20.01 44.74 34.71
C GLN A 446 -19.17 45.88 34.10
N THR A 447 -19.16 45.98 32.76
CA THR A 447 -18.44 47.00 31.99
C THR A 447 -19.35 48.07 31.38
N SER A 448 -20.67 47.86 31.38
CA SER A 448 -21.66 48.76 30.78
C SER A 448 -22.54 49.43 31.84
N PRO A 449 -22.88 50.73 31.69
CA PRO A 449 -23.75 51.44 32.61
C PRO A 449 -25.23 51.05 32.43
N PRO A 450 -26.12 51.44 33.37
CA PRO A 450 -27.56 51.52 33.12
C PRO A 450 -27.91 52.55 32.04
N ASP A 451 -29.10 52.44 31.45
CA ASP A 451 -29.60 53.36 30.42
C ASP A 451 -29.95 54.77 30.93
N GLU A 452 -30.20 54.93 32.23
CA GLU A 452 -30.71 56.16 32.86
C GLU A 452 -29.62 57.02 33.53
N ASP A 453 -29.83 58.34 33.58
CA ASP A 453 -28.95 59.29 34.27
C ASP A 453 -29.43 59.66 35.69
N PHE A 454 -30.43 58.94 36.22
CA PHE A 454 -30.96 59.09 37.57
C PHE A 454 -31.29 57.75 38.23
N LEU A 455 -31.41 57.77 39.55
CA LEU A 455 -31.95 56.67 40.37
C LEU A 455 -33.14 57.17 41.17
N THR A 456 -34.17 56.32 41.29
CA THR A 456 -35.30 56.53 42.21
C THR A 456 -35.15 55.64 43.42
N PHE A 457 -35.09 56.26 44.60
CA PHE A 457 -35.05 55.60 45.91
C PHE A 457 -36.44 55.61 46.53
N THR A 458 -36.78 54.55 47.23
CA THR A 458 -38.11 54.27 47.78
C THR A 458 -38.06 54.03 49.29
N CYS A 459 -39.19 53.64 49.86
CA CYS A 459 -39.29 53.14 51.24
C CYS A 459 -38.50 51.85 51.54
N ALA A 460 -38.05 51.08 50.53
CA ALA A 460 -37.15 49.96 50.76
C ALA A 460 -35.71 50.41 51.04
N ASP A 461 -35.32 51.58 50.52
CA ASP A 461 -33.93 52.01 50.37
C ASP A 461 -33.48 52.99 51.47
N THR A 462 -34.17 53.00 52.62
CA THR A 462 -33.87 53.93 53.72
C THR A 462 -32.54 53.56 54.41
N GLY A 463 -31.57 54.47 54.42
CA GLY A 463 -30.24 54.19 54.95
C GLY A 463 -29.13 54.75 54.07
N THR A 464 -28.01 54.04 54.01
CA THR A 464 -26.85 54.38 53.14
C THR A 464 -26.79 53.37 51.99
N ASN A 465 -26.96 53.84 50.77
CA ASN A 465 -26.88 53.03 49.55
C ASN A 465 -25.61 53.37 48.78
N THR A 466 -24.88 52.37 48.29
CA THR A 466 -23.75 52.59 47.37
C THR A 466 -24.27 52.84 45.96
N VAL A 467 -23.76 53.88 45.30
CA VAL A 467 -24.10 54.24 43.93
C VAL A 467 -22.83 54.42 43.09
N ALA A 468 -22.90 54.05 41.82
CA ALA A 468 -21.86 54.27 40.83
C ALA A 468 -22.24 55.44 39.91
N LEU A 469 -21.41 56.48 39.91
CA LEU A 469 -21.40 57.47 38.83
C LEU A 469 -20.60 56.86 37.68
N TRP A 470 -21.25 56.65 36.55
CA TRP A 470 -20.65 56.16 35.31
C TRP A 470 -20.40 57.33 34.35
N VAL A 471 -19.24 57.35 33.71
CA VAL A 471 -18.89 58.35 32.68
C VAL A 471 -18.42 57.66 31.42
N GLY A 472 -19.00 58.06 30.30
CA GLY A 472 -18.78 57.47 28.98
C GLY A 472 -18.21 58.48 27.99
N ASP A 473 -17.33 58.01 27.13
CA ASP A 473 -16.72 58.83 26.07
C ASP A 473 -17.62 58.91 24.81
N GLN A 474 -17.08 59.47 23.72
CA GLN A 474 -17.78 59.50 22.45
C GLN A 474 -17.68 58.18 21.65
N ALA A 475 -16.68 57.33 21.90
CA ALA A 475 -16.45 56.05 21.20
C ALA A 475 -17.29 54.88 21.75
N GLY A 476 -17.76 54.95 23.00
CA GLY A 476 -18.48 53.89 23.71
C GLY A 476 -17.74 53.29 24.92
N ASN A 477 -16.57 53.81 25.29
CA ASN A 477 -15.84 53.37 26.48
C ASN A 477 -16.45 54.00 27.75
N TRP A 478 -16.51 53.24 28.84
CA TRP A 478 -17.04 53.69 30.13
C TRP A 478 -16.12 53.28 31.29
N ASP A 479 -16.08 54.11 32.32
CA ASP A 479 -15.57 53.79 33.65
C ASP A 479 -16.54 54.36 34.70
N TYR A 480 -16.35 54.01 35.98
CA TYR A 480 -17.19 54.46 37.08
C TYR A 480 -16.39 54.73 38.36
N CYS A 481 -16.98 55.53 39.25
CA CYS A 481 -16.51 55.61 40.63
C CYS A 481 -17.66 55.46 41.64
N LEU A 482 -17.35 54.78 42.74
CA LEU A 482 -18.30 54.48 43.81
C LEU A 482 -18.38 55.65 44.80
N THR A 483 -19.61 56.02 45.13
CA THR A 483 -19.95 56.97 46.19
C THR A 483 -21.23 56.50 46.89
N TYR A 484 -21.78 57.28 47.83
CA TYR A 484 -22.93 56.86 48.63
C TYR A 484 -24.04 57.90 48.70
N ALA A 485 -25.28 57.41 48.67
CA ALA A 485 -26.51 58.16 48.81
C ALA A 485 -27.17 57.82 50.16
N ILE A 486 -27.34 58.81 51.03
CA ILE A 486 -28.01 58.64 52.33
C ILE A 486 -29.47 59.08 52.23
N VAL A 487 -30.38 58.11 52.18
CA VAL A 487 -31.82 58.28 52.05
C VAL A 487 -32.46 58.36 53.44
N GLN A 488 -33.19 59.45 53.72
CA GLN A 488 -33.79 59.69 55.04
C GLN A 488 -35.32 59.68 55.02
N ASP A 489 -35.96 58.70 55.65
CA ASP A 489 -37.39 58.78 55.97
C ASP A 489 -37.63 59.68 57.20
N ASN A 490 -37.46 60.99 57.00
CA ASN A 490 -37.76 62.01 58.01
C ASN A 490 -39.27 62.23 58.23
N GLN A 491 -40.15 61.47 57.55
CA GLN A 491 -41.61 61.62 57.59
C GLN A 491 -42.35 60.36 58.09
N ASN A 492 -41.62 59.25 58.30
CA ASN A 492 -42.12 57.95 58.77
C ASN A 492 -43.22 57.36 57.85
N VAL A 493 -42.95 57.37 56.54
CA VAL A 493 -43.85 56.92 55.47
C VAL A 493 -43.88 55.38 55.36
N CYS A 494 -42.79 54.71 55.75
CA CYS A 494 -42.53 53.33 55.38
C CYS A 494 -43.11 52.29 56.38
N GLY A 495 -43.86 51.31 55.86
CA GLY A 495 -44.55 50.26 56.63
C GLY A 495 -43.73 48.97 56.86
N PRO A 496 -44.26 48.00 57.63
CA PRO A 496 -43.55 46.75 57.94
C PRO A 496 -43.56 45.73 56.78
N PRO A 497 -42.51 44.89 56.64
CA PRO A 497 -42.27 44.03 55.47
C PRO A 497 -42.96 42.64 55.49
N VAL A 498 -42.88 41.95 54.34
CA VAL A 498 -43.25 40.53 54.09
C VAL A 498 -42.04 39.58 54.27
N THR A 499 -42.26 38.25 54.27
CA THR A 499 -41.33 37.29 54.90
C THR A 499 -41.04 35.96 54.16
N GLN A 500 -41.60 35.67 52.99
CA GLN A 500 -41.39 34.38 52.27
C GLN A 500 -41.29 34.57 50.74
N ALA A 501 -40.56 33.68 50.06
CA ALA A 501 -40.29 33.67 48.61
C ALA A 501 -40.12 32.24 48.03
N LEU A 502 -39.80 32.13 46.75
CA LEU A 502 -39.61 30.88 45.97
C LEU A 502 -38.12 30.69 45.61
N ILE A 503 -37.65 29.45 45.51
CA ILE A 503 -36.37 29.11 44.86
C ILE A 503 -36.62 27.96 43.86
N ALA A 504 -36.22 28.11 42.60
CA ALA A 504 -36.37 27.09 41.54
C ALA A 504 -35.22 27.16 40.51
N GLY A 505 -35.06 26.10 39.72
CA GLY A 505 -34.05 26.01 38.66
C GLY A 505 -34.19 24.77 37.77
N LEU A 506 -33.33 24.66 36.76
CA LEU A 506 -33.30 23.59 35.77
C LEU A 506 -31.95 22.84 35.82
N ILE A 507 -31.96 21.53 35.54
CA ILE A 507 -30.74 20.72 35.41
C ILE A 507 -30.69 20.09 34.02
N LEU A 508 -29.67 20.49 33.25
CA LEU A 508 -29.37 20.02 31.90
C LEU A 508 -27.98 19.35 31.87
N ASP A 509 -27.61 18.73 30.76
CA ASP A 509 -26.21 18.38 30.45
C ASP A 509 -25.52 19.50 29.62
N GLU A 510 -24.38 19.18 28.99
CA GLU A 510 -23.64 20.09 28.10
C GLU A 510 -24.41 20.37 26.79
N GLN A 511 -25.08 19.36 26.25
CA GLN A 511 -25.78 19.32 24.97
C GLN A 511 -27.10 20.10 25.07
N GLY A 512 -27.66 20.20 26.28
CA GLY A 512 -28.89 20.90 26.63
C GLY A 512 -30.09 19.97 26.85
N ASP A 513 -29.86 18.66 26.94
CA ASP A 513 -30.88 17.65 27.23
C ASP A 513 -31.15 17.56 28.75
N GLU A 514 -32.37 17.17 29.14
CA GLU A 514 -32.82 17.31 30.52
C GLU A 514 -32.39 16.16 31.45
N VAL A 515 -31.89 16.48 32.66
CA VAL A 515 -31.34 15.48 33.60
C VAL A 515 -32.32 15.15 34.75
N PRO A 516 -33.07 14.03 34.68
CA PRO A 516 -34.05 13.66 35.70
C PRO A 516 -33.43 12.99 36.92
N ASP A 517 -34.25 12.85 37.98
CA ASP A 517 -33.97 12.09 39.21
C ASP A 517 -32.70 12.53 39.99
N VAL A 518 -32.20 13.74 39.74
CA VAL A 518 -31.18 14.40 40.58
C VAL A 518 -31.85 14.82 41.88
N ARG A 519 -31.22 14.60 43.05
CA ARG A 519 -31.73 15.10 44.34
C ARG A 519 -31.02 16.39 44.71
N ILE A 520 -31.78 17.44 45.04
CA ILE A 520 -31.23 18.72 45.49
C ILE A 520 -31.44 18.84 47.01
N HIS A 521 -30.35 18.88 47.76
CA HIS A 521 -30.35 19.19 49.19
C HIS A 521 -30.12 20.69 49.40
N ILE A 522 -30.88 21.34 50.30
CA ILE A 522 -30.67 22.74 50.69
C ILE A 522 -30.38 22.86 52.18
N ASP A 523 -29.17 23.33 52.52
CA ASP A 523 -28.81 23.81 53.85
C ASP A 523 -29.32 25.26 54.05
N SER A 524 -29.92 25.60 55.20
CA SER A 524 -30.32 26.97 55.51
C SER A 524 -29.90 27.46 56.89
N THR A 525 -29.43 28.72 56.95
CA THR A 525 -29.09 29.41 58.21
C THR A 525 -30.30 29.67 59.12
N ALA A 526 -31.53 29.53 58.61
CA ALA A 526 -32.77 29.68 59.37
C ALA A 526 -33.16 28.43 60.20
N ASN A 527 -32.32 27.39 60.26
CA ASN A 527 -32.64 26.04 60.78
C ASN A 527 -33.73 25.31 59.98
N GLY A 528 -33.43 25.04 58.72
CA GLY A 528 -34.16 24.06 57.91
C GLY A 528 -33.20 23.37 56.94
N ALA A 529 -33.40 22.06 56.75
CA ALA A 529 -32.86 21.33 55.61
C ALA A 529 -34.05 20.96 54.71
N TYR A 530 -33.94 21.23 53.41
CA TYR A 530 -35.00 20.96 52.44
C TYR A 530 -34.47 20.02 51.36
N GLU A 531 -35.34 19.17 50.80
CA GLU A 531 -34.98 18.23 49.74
C GLU A 531 -36.04 18.25 48.64
N ALA A 532 -35.59 18.28 47.38
CA ALA A 532 -36.39 18.11 46.18
C ALA A 532 -35.68 17.15 45.22
N SER A 533 -36.32 16.80 44.12
CA SER A 533 -35.67 16.09 43.00
C SER A 533 -36.13 16.69 41.68
N SER A 534 -35.27 16.64 40.65
CA SER A 534 -35.60 17.07 39.31
C SER A 534 -36.61 16.13 38.67
N ASP A 535 -37.59 16.70 37.97
CA ASP A 535 -38.60 15.93 37.25
C ASP A 535 -38.11 15.42 35.88
N SER A 536 -39.01 14.87 35.06
CA SER A 536 -38.67 14.36 33.73
C SER A 536 -38.33 15.45 32.70
N LEU A 537 -38.28 16.71 33.10
CA LEU A 537 -37.83 17.87 32.32
C LEU A 537 -36.69 18.60 33.05
N GLY A 538 -35.99 17.92 33.98
CA GLY A 538 -34.86 18.47 34.72
C GLY A 538 -35.23 19.55 35.74
N TRP A 539 -36.52 19.87 35.93
CA TRP A 539 -36.95 21.04 36.70
C TRP A 539 -37.15 20.72 38.19
N TYR A 540 -36.80 21.67 39.07
CA TYR A 540 -37.00 21.53 40.52
C TYR A 540 -37.38 22.87 41.17
N ALA A 541 -38.12 22.81 42.30
CA ALA A 541 -38.57 24.00 43.03
C ALA A 541 -38.77 23.77 44.54
N PHE A 542 -38.64 24.86 45.31
CA PHE A 542 -38.79 24.95 46.75
C PHE A 542 -39.69 26.15 47.11
N GLU A 543 -40.96 25.84 47.42
CA GLU A 543 -41.97 26.84 47.80
C GLU A 543 -41.79 27.33 49.26
N ASP A 544 -42.36 28.50 49.57
CA ASP A 544 -42.49 29.07 50.93
C ASP A 544 -41.18 29.38 51.71
N MET A 545 -40.05 29.51 51.03
CA MET A 545 -38.71 29.75 51.62
C MET A 545 -38.63 31.10 52.38
N PRO A 546 -38.20 31.10 53.67
CA PRO A 546 -38.00 32.32 54.45
C PRO A 546 -37.07 33.39 53.82
N MET A 547 -37.57 34.62 53.74
CA MET A 547 -36.75 35.77 53.34
C MET A 547 -35.77 36.17 54.45
N SER A 548 -34.70 36.89 54.10
CA SER A 548 -33.61 37.29 55.03
C SER A 548 -32.81 36.12 55.63
N ALA A 549 -32.88 34.94 55.01
CA ALA A 549 -32.07 33.77 55.30
C ALA A 549 -31.09 33.50 54.16
N ALA A 550 -30.03 32.74 54.48
CA ALA A 550 -29.06 32.24 53.52
C ALA A 550 -29.32 30.75 53.23
N TYR A 551 -29.00 30.31 52.02
CA TYR A 551 -29.25 28.97 51.49
C TYR A 551 -28.05 28.45 50.70
N VAL A 552 -27.79 27.15 50.76
CA VAL A 552 -26.77 26.47 49.92
C VAL A 552 -27.41 25.24 49.30
N LEU A 553 -27.49 25.20 47.96
CA LEU A 553 -28.08 24.13 47.17
C LEU A 553 -26.99 23.15 46.70
N ARG A 554 -27.12 21.85 46.99
CA ARG A 554 -26.24 20.78 46.50
C ARG A 554 -27.02 19.70 45.77
N PRO A 555 -26.78 19.46 44.47
CA PRO A 555 -27.32 18.33 43.72
C PRO A 555 -26.50 17.04 43.96
N GLU A 556 -27.17 15.89 44.01
CA GLU A 556 -26.60 14.55 44.12
C GLU A 556 -27.32 13.57 43.17
N LYS A 557 -26.57 12.73 42.45
CA LYS A 557 -27.10 11.64 41.61
C LYS A 557 -26.11 10.47 41.57
N GLN A 558 -26.63 9.25 41.46
CA GLN A 558 -25.84 8.03 41.23
C GLN A 558 -26.54 7.16 40.18
N SER A 559 -25.77 6.60 39.25
CA SER A 559 -26.23 5.69 38.18
C SER A 559 -25.33 4.44 38.13
N ASP A 560 -25.53 3.55 37.15
CA ASP A 560 -24.49 2.56 36.84
C ASP A 560 -23.27 3.30 36.27
N PRO A 561 -22.02 2.90 36.60
CA PRO A 561 -20.83 3.39 35.94
C PRO A 561 -20.88 3.28 34.42
N LEU A 562 -21.47 2.20 33.88
CA LEU A 562 -21.53 1.91 32.45
C LEU A 562 -22.67 2.63 31.71
N ASP A 563 -23.58 3.29 32.42
CA ASP A 563 -24.60 4.14 31.80
C ASP A 563 -23.88 5.26 31.01
N GLY A 564 -24.09 5.32 29.69
CA GLY A 564 -23.44 6.27 28.77
C GLY A 564 -22.06 5.89 28.26
N VAL A 565 -21.34 4.97 28.91
CA VAL A 565 -19.92 4.75 28.60
C VAL A 565 -19.75 3.74 27.47
N THR A 566 -19.35 4.23 26.30
CA THR A 566 -19.20 3.44 25.07
C THR A 566 -17.74 3.35 24.61
N THR A 567 -17.52 2.72 23.45
CA THR A 567 -16.19 2.71 22.81
C THR A 567 -15.89 4.01 22.04
N ILE A 568 -16.88 4.90 21.86
CA ILE A 568 -16.65 6.25 21.31
C ILE A 568 -15.86 7.08 22.31
N ASP A 569 -16.25 7.06 23.58
CA ASP A 569 -15.59 7.74 24.70
C ASP A 569 -14.13 7.29 24.87
N LEU A 570 -13.87 5.99 24.68
CA LEU A 570 -12.51 5.44 24.65
C LEU A 570 -11.67 6.01 23.50
N ILE A 571 -12.26 6.25 22.33
CA ILE A 571 -11.57 6.86 21.18
C ILE A 571 -11.33 8.36 21.42
N LEU A 572 -12.33 9.09 21.94
CA LEU A 572 -12.20 10.51 22.28
C LEU A 572 -11.11 10.75 23.33
N LEU A 573 -11.13 9.98 24.43
CA LEU A 573 -10.12 10.04 25.48
C LEU A 573 -8.74 9.64 24.96
N ALA A 574 -8.63 8.58 24.14
CA ALA A 574 -7.36 8.18 23.54
C ALA A 574 -6.80 9.24 22.58
N LYS A 575 -7.65 9.87 21.75
CA LYS A 575 -7.26 10.99 20.87
C LYS A 575 -6.68 12.15 21.69
N HIS A 576 -7.32 12.50 22.80
CA HIS A 576 -6.86 13.57 23.69
C HIS A 576 -5.50 13.26 24.33
N VAL A 577 -5.38 12.12 25.01
CA VAL A 577 -4.15 11.73 25.72
C VAL A 577 -2.97 11.49 24.76
N MET A 578 -3.24 11.09 23.52
CA MET A 578 -2.23 10.96 22.45
C MET A 578 -1.93 12.26 21.70
N GLY A 579 -2.64 13.36 21.99
CA GLY A 579 -2.45 14.67 21.36
C GLY A 579 -2.81 14.71 19.87
N VAL A 580 -3.82 13.94 19.46
CA VAL A 580 -4.30 13.87 18.07
C VAL A 580 -5.41 14.89 17.83
N ASP A 581 -6.46 14.84 18.64
CA ASP A 581 -7.54 15.83 18.72
C ASP A 581 -7.76 16.20 20.20
N THR A 582 -8.22 17.40 20.51
CA THR A 582 -8.49 17.85 21.88
C THR A 582 -9.95 17.69 22.28
N LEU A 583 -10.23 17.55 23.57
CA LEU A 583 -11.56 17.81 24.11
C LEU A 583 -11.87 19.31 23.97
N ASP A 584 -13.08 19.65 23.52
CA ASP A 584 -13.45 21.02 23.11
C ASP A 584 -14.11 21.82 24.25
N THR A 585 -14.71 21.15 25.23
CA THR A 585 -15.50 21.80 26.28
C THR A 585 -14.91 21.60 27.68
N PRO A 586 -15.12 22.51 28.63
CA PRO A 586 -14.78 22.29 30.03
C PRO A 586 -15.45 21.06 30.68
N TYR A 587 -16.66 20.71 30.23
CA TYR A 587 -17.42 19.60 30.81
C TYR A 587 -16.89 18.24 30.35
N GLN A 588 -16.42 18.12 29.10
CA GLN A 588 -15.70 16.94 28.61
C GLN A 588 -14.44 16.66 29.42
N PHE A 589 -13.65 17.68 29.79
CA PHE A 589 -12.51 17.49 30.69
C PHE A 589 -12.93 16.97 32.07
N ILE A 590 -14.08 17.40 32.60
CA ILE A 590 -14.61 16.92 33.90
C ILE A 590 -15.20 15.51 33.79
N ALA A 591 -15.76 15.13 32.63
CA ALA A 591 -16.19 13.75 32.35
C ALA A 591 -15.00 12.79 32.16
N ALA A 592 -13.88 13.31 31.67
CA ALA A 592 -12.65 12.56 31.38
C ALA A 592 -11.72 12.37 32.60
N ASP A 593 -11.75 13.27 33.60
CA ASP A 593 -11.12 13.13 34.92
C ASP A 593 -11.92 12.12 35.78
N ILE A 594 -11.80 10.84 35.44
CA ILE A 594 -12.59 9.74 36.02
C ILE A 594 -12.02 9.35 37.39
N ASP A 595 -10.70 9.47 37.57
CA ASP A 595 -10.03 9.15 38.83
C ASP A 595 -10.01 10.32 39.84
N LEU A 596 -10.50 11.49 39.44
CA LEU A 596 -10.58 12.73 40.22
C LEU A 596 -9.21 13.26 40.67
N SER A 597 -8.15 12.98 39.91
CA SER A 597 -6.81 13.55 40.12
C SER A 597 -6.72 15.03 39.72
N GLY A 598 -7.66 15.53 38.90
CA GLY A 598 -7.62 16.89 38.35
C GLY A 598 -6.69 17.03 37.14
N ALA A 599 -6.42 15.94 36.45
CA ALA A 599 -5.75 15.86 35.16
C ALA A 599 -6.49 14.83 34.29
N VAL A 600 -6.25 14.84 32.97
CA VAL A 600 -6.77 13.81 32.06
C VAL A 600 -5.58 13.09 31.43
N ASP A 601 -5.30 11.86 31.84
CA ASP A 601 -4.13 11.12 31.32
C ASP A 601 -4.35 9.61 31.05
N MET A 602 -3.26 8.85 31.02
CA MET A 602 -3.24 7.42 30.75
C MET A 602 -3.92 6.58 31.84
N ASP A 603 -3.99 7.09 33.08
CA ASP A 603 -4.68 6.38 34.16
C ASP A 603 -6.22 6.45 33.98
N ASP A 604 -6.80 7.60 33.59
CA ASP A 604 -8.24 7.70 33.20
C ASP A 604 -8.58 6.79 32.02
N LEU A 605 -7.70 6.77 31.01
CA LEU A 605 -7.83 5.86 29.87
C LEU A 605 -7.84 4.39 30.33
N ALA A 606 -7.12 4.05 31.41
CA ALA A 606 -7.16 2.74 32.02
C ALA A 606 -8.43 2.49 32.87
N TRP A 607 -9.06 3.51 33.46
CA TRP A 607 -10.37 3.39 34.12
C TRP A 607 -11.47 3.07 33.10
N LEU A 608 -11.63 3.91 32.08
CA LEU A 608 -12.66 3.77 31.04
C LEU A 608 -12.51 2.42 30.30
N HIS A 609 -11.28 2.02 29.98
CA HIS A 609 -11.00 0.73 29.34
C HIS A 609 -11.30 -0.49 30.24
N GLN A 610 -11.11 -0.38 31.57
CA GLN A 610 -11.50 -1.44 32.50
C GLN A 610 -13.03 -1.56 32.61
N MET A 611 -13.73 -0.43 32.67
CA MET A 611 -15.19 -0.36 32.69
C MET A 611 -15.81 -1.05 31.48
N LEU A 612 -15.34 -0.75 30.26
CA LEU A 612 -15.86 -1.38 29.03
C LEU A 612 -15.60 -2.89 28.94
N LEU A 613 -14.57 -3.41 29.63
CA LEU A 613 -14.33 -4.85 29.79
C LEU A 613 -15.28 -5.50 30.83
N GLY A 614 -16.16 -4.72 31.46
CA GLY A 614 -17.06 -5.12 32.54
C GLY A 614 -16.32 -5.49 33.83
N LEU A 615 -15.10 -4.96 34.02
CA LEU A 615 -14.43 -4.98 35.31
C LEU A 615 -15.07 -3.88 36.16
N GLU A 616 -15.30 -4.14 37.44
CA GLU A 616 -15.80 -3.16 38.41
C GLU A 616 -14.59 -2.53 39.12
N PRO A 617 -14.12 -1.33 38.74
CA PRO A 617 -13.09 -0.64 39.49
C PRO A 617 -13.73 0.11 40.69
N GLU A 618 -13.03 0.19 41.83
CA GLU A 618 -13.55 0.83 43.04
C GLU A 618 -13.46 2.37 42.92
N PHE A 619 -14.49 2.99 42.33
CA PHE A 619 -14.57 4.44 42.08
C PHE A 619 -14.12 5.31 43.26
N PRO A 620 -13.26 6.33 43.03
CA PRO A 620 -12.94 7.35 44.02
C PRO A 620 -14.23 8.00 44.54
N GLU A 621 -14.37 8.03 45.87
CA GLU A 621 -15.49 8.61 46.61
C GLU A 621 -16.91 8.08 46.27
N SER A 622 -17.02 7.07 45.38
CA SER A 622 -18.30 6.53 44.86
C SER A 622 -19.17 7.56 44.12
N LEU A 623 -18.54 8.57 43.52
CA LEU A 623 -19.20 9.52 42.62
C LEU A 623 -19.30 8.91 41.20
N THR A 624 -20.43 9.16 40.54
CA THR A 624 -20.65 8.86 39.10
C THR A 624 -21.15 10.07 38.32
N TRP A 625 -21.63 11.10 39.03
CA TRP A 625 -22.06 12.38 38.48
C TRP A 625 -21.39 13.51 39.25
N ARG A 626 -21.08 14.60 38.55
CA ARG A 626 -20.68 15.90 39.11
C ARG A 626 -21.59 16.99 38.58
N PHE A 627 -21.64 18.14 39.26
CA PHE A 627 -22.55 19.22 38.90
C PHE A 627 -21.89 20.59 38.98
N VAL A 628 -22.17 21.45 38.02
CA VAL A 628 -21.60 22.81 37.95
C VAL A 628 -22.74 23.81 37.78
N PRO A 629 -22.85 24.89 38.59
CA PRO A 629 -23.82 25.94 38.37
C PRO A 629 -23.71 26.53 36.96
N ARG A 630 -24.83 26.65 36.24
CA ARG A 630 -24.87 27.11 34.84
C ARG A 630 -24.33 28.54 34.66
N SER A 631 -24.36 29.33 35.73
CA SER A 631 -23.78 30.68 35.79
C SER A 631 -22.25 30.72 35.92
N PHE A 632 -21.58 29.57 36.09
CA PHE A 632 -20.13 29.51 36.26
C PHE A 632 -19.40 29.46 34.91
N SER A 633 -18.56 30.47 34.65
CA SER A 633 -17.72 30.54 33.45
C SER A 633 -16.30 30.04 33.72
N PHE A 634 -15.90 28.96 33.05
CA PHE A 634 -14.54 28.42 33.13
C PHE A 634 -13.47 29.37 32.53
N PRO A 635 -12.24 29.37 33.06
CA PRO A 635 -11.13 30.13 32.49
C PRO A 635 -10.58 29.46 31.23
N ALA A 636 -10.30 30.26 30.18
CA ALA A 636 -9.96 29.79 28.84
C ALA A 636 -8.53 29.20 28.66
N THR A 637 -7.89 28.70 29.71
CA THR A 637 -6.50 28.20 29.65
C THR A 637 -6.30 26.76 30.15
N ASP A 638 -7.14 26.29 31.07
CA ASP A 638 -7.19 24.93 31.61
C ASP A 638 -8.42 24.85 32.55
N PRO A 639 -9.44 24.03 32.25
CA PRO A 639 -10.69 23.98 33.03
C PRO A 639 -10.56 23.24 34.37
N LEU A 640 -9.61 22.31 34.52
CA LEU A 640 -9.40 21.53 35.75
C LEU A 640 -8.44 22.25 36.72
N SER A 641 -7.59 23.16 36.22
CA SER A 641 -6.66 23.97 37.03
C SER A 641 -7.32 24.87 38.10
N VAL A 642 -8.64 25.06 38.04
CA VAL A 642 -9.40 25.93 38.95
C VAL A 642 -10.54 25.15 39.58
N ALA A 643 -10.58 25.15 40.92
CA ALA A 643 -11.70 24.59 41.68
C ALA A 643 -13.00 25.35 41.35
N PHE A 644 -13.91 24.66 40.66
CA PHE A 644 -15.26 25.13 40.38
C PHE A 644 -16.21 24.83 41.55
N PRO A 645 -17.29 25.61 41.73
CA PRO A 645 -18.32 25.28 42.71
C PRO A 645 -19.19 24.11 42.22
N GLU A 646 -19.54 23.21 43.13
CA GLU A 646 -20.60 22.20 42.93
C GLU A 646 -21.87 22.51 43.75
N ASP A 647 -21.96 23.74 44.28
CA ASP A 647 -23.11 24.29 45.02
C ASP A 647 -23.51 25.69 44.53
N ILE A 648 -24.79 26.04 44.74
CA ILE A 648 -25.28 27.41 44.59
C ILE A 648 -25.53 27.99 45.98
N SER A 649 -24.75 29.00 46.33
CA SER A 649 -24.84 29.72 47.61
C SER A 649 -25.57 31.07 47.46
N ILE A 650 -26.66 31.24 48.21
CA ILE A 650 -27.51 32.45 48.24
C ILE A 650 -27.35 33.11 49.62
N ASP A 651 -26.64 34.24 49.69
CA ASP A 651 -26.36 34.95 50.96
C ASP A 651 -27.60 35.54 51.66
N ASN A 652 -28.62 35.96 50.89
CA ASN A 652 -29.80 36.64 51.41
C ASN A 652 -30.98 36.56 50.44
N LEU A 653 -31.99 35.74 50.77
CA LEU A 653 -33.22 35.64 49.97
C LEU A 653 -34.08 36.91 50.16
N SER A 654 -34.06 37.79 49.15
CA SER A 654 -34.76 39.08 49.12
C SER A 654 -35.96 39.15 48.18
N GLY A 655 -36.17 38.09 47.39
CA GLY A 655 -37.25 37.90 46.42
C GLY A 655 -37.24 36.45 45.92
N PRO A 656 -38.10 36.08 44.95
CA PRO A 656 -38.03 34.77 44.30
C PRO A 656 -36.75 34.63 43.45
N VAL A 657 -36.25 33.40 43.35
CA VAL A 657 -35.13 32.99 42.50
C VAL A 657 -35.64 31.87 41.59
N GLU A 658 -35.46 31.98 40.29
CA GLU A 658 -36.03 31.04 39.29
C GLU A 658 -34.94 30.51 38.31
N ASP A 659 -33.70 30.92 38.52
CA ASP A 659 -32.52 30.76 37.65
C ASP A 659 -31.37 29.98 38.36
N ALA A 660 -31.70 29.15 39.35
CA ALA A 660 -30.73 28.30 40.06
C ALA A 660 -30.32 27.05 39.26
N ASP A 661 -29.88 27.26 38.01
CA ASP A 661 -29.60 26.21 37.05
C ASP A 661 -28.26 25.49 37.31
N PHE A 662 -28.23 24.18 37.03
CA PHE A 662 -27.01 23.35 37.03
C PHE A 662 -26.80 22.65 35.68
N ILE A 663 -25.53 22.39 35.36
CA ILE A 663 -25.09 21.42 34.35
C ILE A 663 -24.66 20.15 35.08
N GLY A 664 -25.25 19.01 34.74
CA GLY A 664 -24.90 17.68 35.24
C GLY A 664 -23.96 16.96 34.29
N ILE A 665 -22.92 16.33 34.83
CA ILE A 665 -21.83 15.72 34.07
C ILE A 665 -21.68 14.27 34.53
N LYS A 666 -21.79 13.31 33.61
CA LYS A 666 -21.62 11.87 33.88
C LYS A 666 -20.14 11.51 33.68
N LEU A 667 -19.49 10.96 34.71
CA LEU A 667 -18.09 10.53 34.60
C LEU A 667 -17.95 9.36 33.62
N GLY A 668 -16.99 9.45 32.71
CA GLY A 668 -16.70 8.50 31.64
C GLY A 668 -17.58 8.58 30.39
N ASP A 669 -18.55 9.49 30.34
CA ASP A 669 -19.43 9.75 29.18
C ASP A 669 -19.02 11.11 28.57
N LEU A 670 -18.27 11.06 27.47
CA LEU A 670 -17.60 12.19 26.83
C LEU A 670 -18.39 12.73 25.62
N ASP A 671 -19.33 11.95 25.07
CA ASP A 671 -20.26 12.40 24.02
C ASP A 671 -21.68 12.70 24.52
N ALA A 672 -21.93 12.51 25.82
CA ALA A 672 -23.20 12.65 26.53
C ALA A 672 -24.32 11.73 26.01
N SER A 673 -23.96 10.59 25.40
CA SER A 673 -24.92 9.66 24.81
C SER A 673 -25.94 9.06 25.79
N LEU A 674 -25.74 9.19 27.12
CA LEU A 674 -26.71 8.75 28.12
C LEU A 674 -28.01 9.57 28.16
N MET A 675 -27.94 10.90 28.00
CA MET A 675 -29.11 11.78 28.09
C MET A 675 -29.74 12.06 26.71
N ALA A 676 -28.98 11.84 25.63
CA ALA A 676 -29.39 12.10 24.25
C ALA A 676 -30.80 11.53 23.92
N PRO A 677 -31.70 12.32 23.31
CA PRO A 677 -33.12 12.00 23.22
C PRO A 677 -33.38 10.79 22.32
N VAL A 678 -34.24 9.88 22.79
CA VAL A 678 -34.51 8.55 22.20
C VAL A 678 -34.95 8.58 20.72
N ASP A 679 -35.52 9.69 20.24
CA ASP A 679 -35.95 9.83 18.84
C ASP A 679 -34.78 10.13 17.86
N SER A 680 -33.57 10.43 18.38
CA SER A 680 -32.32 10.60 17.60
C SER A 680 -31.92 9.34 16.81
N LEU A 681 -32.42 8.16 17.20
CA LEU A 681 -32.20 6.88 16.51
C LEU A 681 -32.70 6.86 15.04
N GLN A 682 -33.44 7.87 14.59
CA GLN A 682 -34.02 7.95 13.24
C GLN A 682 -33.15 8.59 12.15
N ASN A 683 -31.81 8.55 12.26
CA ASN A 683 -30.99 8.60 11.03
C ASN A 683 -29.66 7.83 11.09
N ARG A 684 -29.62 6.64 11.73
CA ARG A 684 -28.52 5.69 11.52
C ARG A 684 -28.40 5.40 10.02
N SER A 685 -27.31 5.86 9.41
CA SER A 685 -27.01 5.59 8.00
C SER A 685 -26.99 4.07 7.80
N VAL A 686 -27.50 3.56 6.67
CA VAL A 686 -27.42 2.12 6.39
C VAL A 686 -26.02 1.81 5.86
N ALA A 687 -25.03 2.00 6.74
CA ALA A 687 -23.69 1.50 6.59
C ALA A 687 -23.75 0.01 6.26
N SER A 688 -22.91 -0.43 5.32
CA SER A 688 -22.77 -1.87 5.09
C SER A 688 -22.15 -2.49 6.35
N PRO A 689 -22.71 -3.61 6.87
CA PRO A 689 -22.19 -4.22 8.08
C PRO A 689 -20.77 -4.72 7.86
N LEU A 690 -19.91 -4.59 8.87
CA LEU A 690 -18.57 -5.18 8.85
C LEU A 690 -18.72 -6.71 8.86
N VAL A 691 -18.54 -7.35 7.70
CA VAL A 691 -18.71 -8.80 7.56
C VAL A 691 -17.38 -9.50 7.86
N ILE A 692 -17.28 -10.07 9.06
CA ILE A 692 -16.15 -10.89 9.49
C ILE A 692 -16.41 -12.35 9.09
N GLN A 693 -15.40 -13.01 8.54
CA GLN A 693 -15.37 -14.41 8.18
C GLN A 693 -14.49 -15.23 9.12
N VAL A 694 -14.96 -16.43 9.45
CA VAL A 694 -14.28 -17.40 10.31
C VAL A 694 -14.36 -18.79 9.67
N GLU A 695 -13.27 -19.55 9.69
CA GLU A 695 -13.25 -20.93 9.21
C GLU A 695 -14.06 -21.86 10.14
N ASP A 696 -15.09 -22.51 9.60
CA ASP A 696 -15.90 -23.48 10.35
C ASP A 696 -15.25 -24.87 10.32
N ARG A 697 -15.01 -25.41 11.52
CA ARG A 697 -14.35 -26.69 11.72
C ARG A 697 -15.10 -27.52 12.76
N PHE A 698 -15.12 -28.83 12.57
CA PHE A 698 -15.56 -29.76 13.62
C PHE A 698 -14.47 -29.87 14.69
N LEU A 699 -14.85 -29.62 15.95
CA LEU A 699 -13.98 -29.63 17.12
C LEU A 699 -14.25 -30.86 18.00
N LYS A 700 -13.23 -31.33 18.71
CA LYS A 700 -13.35 -32.40 19.72
C LYS A 700 -13.23 -31.86 21.14
N THR A 701 -13.82 -32.56 22.11
CA THR A 701 -13.65 -32.24 23.53
C THR A 701 -12.18 -32.26 23.93
N GLY A 702 -11.72 -31.16 24.54
CA GLY A 702 -10.34 -30.94 24.96
C GLY A 702 -9.40 -30.39 23.87
N GLU A 703 -9.90 -30.19 22.64
CA GLU A 703 -9.12 -29.62 21.53
C GLU A 703 -8.99 -28.10 21.68
N THR A 704 -7.78 -27.58 21.48
CA THR A 704 -7.51 -26.14 21.37
C THR A 704 -7.49 -25.74 19.89
N VAL A 705 -8.20 -24.67 19.55
CA VAL A 705 -8.32 -24.12 18.19
C VAL A 705 -7.98 -22.64 18.19
N GLU A 706 -7.10 -22.22 17.29
CA GLU A 706 -6.92 -20.81 16.93
C GLU A 706 -7.92 -20.47 15.81
N VAL A 707 -8.75 -19.48 16.07
CA VAL A 707 -9.86 -19.02 15.21
C VAL A 707 -9.47 -17.65 14.67
N ASN A 708 -9.25 -17.57 13.35
CA ASN A 708 -8.86 -16.34 12.65
C ASN A 708 -10.10 -15.58 12.17
N TRP A 709 -10.17 -14.29 12.50
CA TRP A 709 -11.29 -13.39 12.20
C TRP A 709 -10.87 -12.48 11.05
N GLN A 710 -11.27 -12.85 9.82
CA GLN A 710 -10.84 -12.18 8.60
C GLN A 710 -11.94 -11.27 8.02
N SER A 711 -11.61 -10.11 7.48
CA SER A 711 -12.62 -9.30 6.77
C SER A 711 -13.04 -9.94 5.44
N GLN A 712 -14.33 -9.92 5.12
CA GLN A 712 -14.82 -10.21 3.77
C GLN A 712 -14.55 -9.06 2.78
N GLY A 713 -14.55 -7.82 3.27
CA GLY A 713 -14.64 -6.61 2.45
C GLY A 713 -13.46 -5.67 2.63
N GLN A 714 -13.44 -4.61 1.82
CA GLN A 714 -12.65 -3.43 2.10
C GLN A 714 -13.52 -2.46 2.91
N ASP A 715 -12.97 -1.96 4.01
CA ASP A 715 -13.66 -1.04 4.95
C ASP A 715 -12.61 -0.18 5.70
N ALA A 716 -13.04 0.68 6.59
CA ALA A 716 -12.16 1.37 7.54
C ALA A 716 -12.83 1.49 8.91
N ILE A 717 -12.09 1.18 9.99
CA ILE A 717 -12.57 1.27 11.37
C ILE A 717 -11.53 1.90 12.29
N GLN A 718 -12.01 2.61 13.30
CA GLN A 718 -11.24 3.25 14.37
C GLN A 718 -11.48 2.57 15.73
N GLY A 719 -12.61 1.87 15.89
CA GLY A 719 -12.90 1.03 17.05
C GLY A 719 -13.68 -0.24 16.72
N LEU A 720 -13.65 -1.20 17.64
CA LEU A 720 -14.32 -2.49 17.53
C LEU A 720 -14.65 -3.04 18.93
N HIS A 721 -15.95 -3.20 19.23
CA HIS A 721 -16.44 -3.89 20.42
C HIS A 721 -17.00 -5.27 20.03
N LEU A 722 -16.37 -6.34 20.49
CA LEU A 722 -16.82 -7.72 20.28
C LEU A 722 -17.31 -8.35 21.58
N ALA A 723 -18.61 -8.19 21.86
CA ALA A 723 -19.33 -9.13 22.70
C ALA A 723 -19.46 -10.49 21.97
N LEU A 724 -19.04 -11.58 22.61
CA LEU A 724 -19.01 -12.93 22.04
C LEU A 724 -19.82 -13.89 22.91
N GLU A 725 -20.78 -14.62 22.33
CA GLU A 725 -21.49 -15.71 22.98
C GLU A 725 -20.90 -17.06 22.54
N HIS A 726 -20.41 -17.86 23.48
CA HIS A 726 -19.72 -19.12 23.17
C HIS A 726 -19.99 -20.22 24.20
N GLU A 727 -21.02 -21.06 23.98
CA GLU A 727 -21.33 -22.15 24.90
C GLU A 727 -20.50 -23.41 24.60
N GLY A 728 -19.76 -23.89 25.60
CA GLY A 728 -18.91 -25.08 25.46
C GLY A 728 -17.57 -24.82 24.79
N LEU A 729 -17.18 -23.55 24.65
CA LEU A 729 -15.82 -23.10 24.36
C LEU A 729 -15.32 -22.25 25.53
N VAL A 730 -14.03 -22.30 25.83
CA VAL A 730 -13.36 -21.41 26.80
C VAL A 730 -12.29 -20.62 26.06
N LEU A 731 -12.32 -19.29 26.14
CA LEU A 731 -11.29 -18.42 25.54
C LEU A 731 -10.01 -18.48 26.41
N GLU A 732 -8.89 -18.90 25.82
CA GLU A 732 -7.59 -18.99 26.51
C GLU A 732 -6.65 -17.81 26.20
N ASP A 733 -6.77 -17.20 25.02
CA ASP A 733 -5.85 -16.19 24.47
C ASP A 733 -6.56 -15.45 23.34
N ALA A 734 -6.30 -14.15 23.18
CA ALA A 734 -6.80 -13.36 22.07
C ALA A 734 -5.70 -12.40 21.61
N ARG A 735 -5.47 -12.35 20.29
CA ARG A 735 -4.40 -11.56 19.69
C ARG A 735 -4.96 -10.72 18.56
N PHE A 736 -5.00 -9.42 18.77
CA PHE A 736 -5.23 -8.44 17.70
C PHE A 736 -3.99 -8.43 16.80
N GLY A 737 -4.18 -8.37 15.48
CA GLY A 737 -3.08 -8.47 14.55
C GLY A 737 -3.53 -8.20 13.13
N GLY A 738 -2.83 -7.30 12.45
CA GLY A 738 -3.29 -6.69 11.20
C GLY A 738 -4.01 -5.35 11.39
N LEU A 739 -4.18 -4.88 12.63
CA LEU A 739 -4.70 -3.55 12.96
C LEU A 739 -3.74 -2.87 13.96
N ASP A 740 -3.24 -1.69 13.61
CA ASP A 740 -2.41 -0.87 14.50
C ASP A 740 -3.32 -0.10 15.47
N GLY A 741 -3.22 -0.40 16.76
CA GLY A 741 -4.05 0.18 17.83
C GLY A 741 -3.96 -0.64 19.11
N THR A 742 -4.63 -0.20 20.17
CA THR A 742 -4.69 -0.93 21.44
C THR A 742 -5.87 -1.89 21.44
N GLY A 743 -5.63 -3.16 21.76
CA GLY A 743 -6.68 -4.17 21.90
C GLY A 743 -6.50 -5.00 23.17
N SER A 744 -7.61 -5.27 23.85
CA SER A 744 -7.70 -6.05 25.09
C SER A 744 -8.93 -6.95 25.10
N TYR A 745 -8.96 -7.92 26.00
CA TYR A 745 -10.06 -8.87 26.11
C TYR A 745 -10.23 -9.38 27.54
N ARG A 746 -11.45 -9.85 27.82
CA ARG A 746 -11.82 -10.57 29.03
C ARG A 746 -12.49 -11.89 28.64
N GLY A 747 -11.79 -12.99 28.90
CA GLY A 747 -12.35 -14.33 28.73
C GLY A 747 -13.31 -14.69 29.85
N GLY A 748 -14.51 -15.12 29.51
CA GLY A 748 -15.46 -15.75 30.43
C GLY A 748 -15.80 -17.19 30.04
N ALA A 749 -16.67 -17.84 30.82
CA ALA A 749 -17.00 -19.28 30.65
C ALA A 749 -18.16 -19.57 29.66
N LYS A 750 -18.82 -18.52 29.16
CA LYS A 750 -19.92 -18.57 28.18
C LYS A 750 -20.04 -17.32 27.32
N GLN A 751 -19.57 -16.20 27.84
CA GLN A 751 -19.46 -14.93 27.13
C GLN A 751 -18.04 -14.39 27.33
N SER A 752 -17.53 -13.69 26.33
CA SER A 752 -16.26 -12.95 26.41
C SER A 752 -16.44 -11.59 25.73
N VAL A 753 -15.69 -10.60 26.19
CA VAL A 753 -15.62 -9.27 25.56
C VAL A 753 -14.21 -9.06 25.02
N ALA A 754 -14.09 -8.57 23.80
CA ALA A 754 -12.82 -8.14 23.21
C ALA A 754 -13.02 -6.76 22.57
N ILE A 755 -12.18 -5.80 22.97
CA ILE A 755 -12.26 -4.40 22.51
C ILE A 755 -10.96 -4.05 21.82
N TRP A 756 -11.04 -3.28 20.74
CA TRP A 756 -9.91 -2.65 20.09
C TRP A 756 -10.26 -1.22 19.69
N ALA A 757 -9.31 -0.31 19.84
CA ALA A 757 -9.43 1.09 19.46
C ALA A 757 -8.09 1.63 18.92
N SER A 758 -8.19 2.65 18.08
CA SER A 758 -7.07 3.46 17.60
C SER A 758 -7.51 4.90 17.45
N GLU A 759 -6.52 5.78 17.40
CA GLU A 759 -6.60 7.23 17.27
C GLU A 759 -7.11 7.65 15.87
N GLN A 760 -6.97 6.78 14.87
CA GLN A 760 -7.28 7.04 13.47
C GLN A 760 -7.94 5.82 12.79
N ASN A 761 -8.77 6.08 11.78
CA ASN A 761 -9.31 5.03 10.89
C ASN A 761 -8.19 4.13 10.33
N ARG A 762 -8.26 2.83 10.62
CA ARG A 762 -7.39 1.80 10.05
C ARG A 762 -8.10 1.12 8.88
N ALA A 763 -7.47 1.16 7.71
CA ALA A 763 -7.98 0.52 6.51
C ALA A 763 -7.92 -1.01 6.62
N ILE A 764 -9.03 -1.66 6.27
CA ILE A 764 -9.20 -3.11 6.23
C ILE A 764 -9.33 -3.55 4.77
N TYR A 765 -8.67 -4.65 4.42
CA TYR A 765 -8.68 -5.29 3.12
C TYR A 765 -9.33 -6.68 3.15
N PRO A 766 -9.93 -7.16 2.04
CA PRO A 766 -10.49 -8.51 1.97
C PRO A 766 -9.45 -9.60 2.30
N GLY A 767 -9.80 -10.51 3.21
CA GLY A 767 -8.94 -11.60 3.68
C GLY A 767 -7.93 -11.21 4.77
N GLN A 768 -7.81 -9.93 5.12
CA GLN A 768 -6.99 -9.48 6.26
C GLN A 768 -7.55 -10.04 7.56
N ASN A 769 -6.72 -10.76 8.32
CA ASN A 769 -7.00 -11.11 9.70
C ASN A 769 -7.02 -9.83 10.54
N LEU A 770 -7.98 -9.72 11.46
CA LEU A 770 -8.14 -8.59 12.37
C LEU A 770 -7.78 -9.00 13.80
N LEU A 771 -8.22 -10.21 14.20
CA LEU A 771 -7.83 -10.85 15.45
C LEU A 771 -7.81 -12.38 15.32
N THR A 772 -7.06 -13.03 16.20
CA THR A 772 -7.02 -14.49 16.36
C THR A 772 -7.42 -14.83 17.80
N LEU A 773 -8.51 -15.57 17.97
CA LEU A 773 -9.00 -16.05 19.26
C LEU A 773 -8.60 -17.51 19.45
N ARG A 774 -7.92 -17.87 20.54
CA ARG A 774 -7.64 -19.26 20.88
C ARG A 774 -8.68 -19.79 21.85
N PHE A 775 -9.60 -20.61 21.35
CA PHE A 775 -10.58 -21.32 22.16
C PHE A 775 -10.13 -22.73 22.49
N LYS A 776 -10.58 -23.24 23.63
CA LYS A 776 -10.52 -24.66 24.00
C LYS A 776 -11.94 -25.21 24.08
N SER A 777 -12.22 -26.28 23.36
CA SER A 777 -13.56 -26.86 23.30
C SER A 777 -13.81 -27.84 24.46
N GLU A 778 -14.98 -27.73 25.09
CA GLU A 778 -15.46 -28.67 26.11
C GLU A 778 -16.38 -29.75 25.50
N ARG A 779 -16.91 -29.53 24.30
CA ARG A 779 -17.86 -30.43 23.60
C ARG A 779 -17.37 -30.79 22.18
N GLU A 780 -17.98 -31.82 21.62
CA GLU A 780 -17.83 -32.16 20.19
C GLU A 780 -18.95 -31.48 19.39
N GLY A 781 -18.63 -30.91 18.23
CA GLY A 781 -19.57 -30.15 17.40
C GLY A 781 -18.87 -29.26 16.37
N LEU A 782 -19.63 -28.52 15.57
CA LEU A 782 -19.09 -27.45 14.72
C LEU A 782 -18.77 -26.18 15.54
N LEU A 783 -17.80 -25.39 15.07
CA LEU A 783 -17.51 -24.07 15.63
C LEU A 783 -18.74 -23.15 15.48
N SER A 784 -19.42 -23.21 14.34
CA SER A 784 -20.66 -22.46 14.06
C SER A 784 -21.86 -22.82 14.96
N GLU A 785 -21.82 -23.94 15.67
CA GLU A 785 -22.82 -24.34 16.67
C GLU A 785 -22.50 -23.80 18.08
N SER A 786 -21.28 -23.27 18.29
CA SER A 786 -20.71 -23.00 19.62
C SER A 786 -20.10 -21.60 19.77
N LEU A 787 -20.20 -20.74 18.75
CA LEU A 787 -19.68 -19.37 18.73
C LEU A 787 -20.64 -18.44 17.95
N ALA A 788 -21.04 -17.34 18.57
CA ALA A 788 -21.90 -16.30 18.00
C ALA A 788 -21.48 -14.91 18.49
N LEU A 789 -22.05 -13.87 17.85
CA LEU A 789 -21.93 -12.48 18.30
C LEU A 789 -23.02 -12.18 19.34
N GLY A 790 -22.67 -11.36 20.33
CA GLY A 790 -23.62 -10.79 21.29
C GLY A 790 -24.45 -9.65 20.68
N ARG A 791 -25.18 -8.92 21.54
CA ARG A 791 -25.96 -7.75 21.12
C ARG A 791 -25.18 -6.45 21.15
N GLU A 792 -24.20 -6.33 22.05
CA GLU A 792 -23.29 -5.19 22.13
C GLU A 792 -22.17 -5.24 21.05
N THR A 793 -22.23 -6.14 20.06
CA THR A 793 -21.20 -6.23 19.02
C THR A 793 -21.31 -5.09 18.00
N GLN A 794 -20.37 -4.16 18.03
CA GLN A 794 -20.34 -2.94 17.22
C GLN A 794 -18.92 -2.66 16.69
N ALA A 795 -18.82 -1.91 15.60
CA ALA A 795 -17.58 -1.30 15.15
C ALA A 795 -17.79 0.20 14.93
N PHE A 796 -16.72 0.97 15.01
CA PHE A 796 -16.75 2.44 15.03
C PHE A 796 -15.79 2.97 13.97
N ARG A 797 -16.18 4.04 13.28
CA ARG A 797 -15.41 4.63 12.16
C ARG A 797 -15.63 6.13 12.11
N GLU A 798 -14.65 6.87 11.63
CA GLU A 798 -14.74 8.33 11.51
C GLU A 798 -15.07 8.73 10.06
N ILE A 799 -16.08 9.59 9.85
CA ILE A 799 -16.39 10.17 8.54
C ILE A 799 -16.60 11.68 8.69
N ASP A 800 -17.72 12.07 9.30
CA ASP A 800 -18.08 13.43 9.70
C ASP A 800 -18.39 13.39 11.22
N GLY A 801 -17.41 12.96 12.01
CA GLY A 801 -17.58 12.42 13.37
C GLY A 801 -17.55 10.89 13.42
N ILE A 802 -17.64 10.32 14.62
CA ILE A 802 -17.56 8.87 14.86
C ILE A 802 -18.94 8.21 14.69
N GLU A 803 -19.09 7.33 13.69
CA GLU A 803 -20.31 6.54 13.44
C GLU A 803 -20.18 5.11 14.00
N GLU A 804 -21.28 4.60 14.59
CA GLU A 804 -21.50 3.16 14.78
C GLU A 804 -21.80 2.43 13.45
N THR A 805 -21.20 1.26 13.24
CA THR A 805 -21.63 0.27 12.25
C THR A 805 -21.79 -1.13 12.87
N SER A 806 -22.79 -1.89 12.39
CA SER A 806 -23.08 -3.24 12.89
C SER A 806 -22.08 -4.27 12.38
N VAL A 807 -21.58 -5.14 13.26
CA VAL A 807 -20.71 -6.27 12.89
C VAL A 807 -21.54 -7.51 12.57
N SER A 808 -21.12 -8.33 11.61
CA SER A 808 -21.75 -9.61 11.29
C SER A 808 -20.73 -10.73 11.10
N LEU A 809 -21.01 -11.90 11.67
CA LEU A 809 -20.14 -13.07 11.63
C LEU A 809 -20.61 -14.09 10.60
N ARG A 810 -19.70 -14.54 9.74
CA ARG A 810 -19.96 -15.49 8.65
C ARG A 810 -19.01 -16.67 8.71
N PHE A 811 -19.57 -17.86 8.88
CA PHE A 811 -18.81 -19.11 8.82
C PHE A 811 -18.53 -19.54 7.38
N ILE A 812 -17.27 -19.92 7.09
CA ILE A 812 -16.79 -20.38 5.78
C ILE A 812 -16.09 -21.74 5.89
N THR A 813 -16.31 -22.66 4.94
CA THR A 813 -15.62 -23.96 4.92
C THR A 813 -14.38 -23.88 4.03
N SER A 814 -13.20 -24.22 4.54
CA SER A 814 -11.98 -24.37 3.73
C SER A 814 -12.11 -25.48 2.67
N GLY A 815 -11.36 -25.33 1.57
CA GLY A 815 -11.58 -26.06 0.31
C GLY A 815 -10.85 -27.40 0.15
N ASP A 816 -10.61 -28.15 1.23
CA ASP A 816 -9.64 -29.27 1.24
C ASP A 816 -10.27 -30.69 1.13
N ALA A 817 -11.55 -30.77 0.73
CA ALA A 817 -12.27 -32.03 0.54
C ALA A 817 -12.96 -32.09 -0.83
N LEU A 818 -13.07 -33.31 -1.40
CA LEU A 818 -13.77 -33.56 -2.66
C LEU A 818 -15.25 -33.16 -2.59
N ARG A 819 -15.65 -32.07 -3.27
CA ARG A 819 -17.05 -31.58 -3.23
C ARG A 819 -17.87 -32.11 -4.39
N LEU A 820 -19.13 -32.46 -4.11
CA LEU A 820 -20.16 -32.79 -5.10
C LEU A 820 -21.19 -31.65 -5.12
N ALA A 821 -21.16 -30.80 -6.15
CA ALA A 821 -22.13 -29.73 -6.33
C ALA A 821 -23.52 -30.25 -6.75
N GLY A 822 -23.58 -31.46 -7.31
CA GLY A 822 -24.82 -32.19 -7.54
C GLY A 822 -24.83 -33.00 -8.83
N ALA A 823 -25.97 -33.64 -9.10
CA ALA A 823 -26.26 -34.33 -10.35
C ALA A 823 -27.39 -33.60 -11.09
N TYR A 824 -27.20 -33.25 -12.37
CA TYR A 824 -28.21 -32.54 -13.16
C TYR A 824 -28.25 -33.00 -14.64
N PRO A 825 -29.42 -33.08 -15.30
CA PRO A 825 -30.74 -33.16 -14.67
C PRO A 825 -30.84 -34.41 -13.77
N ASN A 826 -31.65 -34.33 -12.72
CA ASN A 826 -31.91 -35.45 -11.80
C ASN A 826 -33.29 -35.24 -11.17
N PRO A 827 -34.35 -35.94 -11.61
CA PRO A 827 -34.33 -37.14 -12.45
C PRO A 827 -33.95 -36.91 -13.93
N PHE A 828 -33.45 -37.96 -14.58
CA PHE A 828 -33.01 -37.97 -16.00
C PHE A 828 -33.55 -39.18 -16.78
N ARG A 829 -33.22 -39.27 -18.07
CA ARG A 829 -33.64 -40.35 -18.99
C ARG A 829 -32.52 -40.94 -19.84
N ASP A 830 -31.62 -40.08 -20.30
CA ASP A 830 -30.54 -40.44 -21.22
C ASP A 830 -29.17 -40.14 -20.62
N LYS A 831 -28.96 -38.95 -20.06
CA LYS A 831 -27.74 -38.58 -19.30
C LYS A 831 -28.03 -37.72 -18.08
N ALA A 832 -27.20 -37.86 -17.06
CA ALA A 832 -27.02 -36.90 -15.98
C ALA A 832 -25.55 -36.49 -15.91
N TYR A 833 -25.28 -35.27 -15.45
CA TYR A 833 -23.96 -34.69 -15.29
C TYR A 833 -23.69 -34.49 -13.80
N LEU A 834 -22.61 -35.08 -13.29
CA LEU A 834 -22.10 -34.85 -11.95
C LEU A 834 -21.16 -33.65 -12.01
N ARG A 835 -21.53 -32.53 -11.38
CA ARG A 835 -20.59 -31.43 -11.17
C ARG A 835 -19.85 -31.66 -9.85
N ILE A 836 -18.53 -31.76 -9.94
CA ILE A 836 -17.64 -31.99 -8.81
C ILE A 836 -16.55 -30.92 -8.75
N GLU A 837 -15.88 -30.85 -7.61
CA GLU A 837 -14.76 -29.94 -7.36
C GLU A 837 -13.64 -30.72 -6.70
N VAL A 838 -12.50 -30.77 -7.38
CA VAL A 838 -11.38 -31.67 -7.12
C VAL A 838 -10.25 -30.88 -6.48
N PRO A 839 -9.90 -31.11 -5.20
CA PRO A 839 -8.93 -30.26 -4.50
C PRO A 839 -7.49 -30.48 -4.99
N GLN A 840 -7.13 -31.69 -5.42
CA GLN A 840 -5.78 -32.03 -5.89
C GLN A 840 -5.83 -33.00 -7.09
N THR A 841 -4.92 -32.85 -8.04
CA THR A 841 -4.82 -33.66 -9.26
C THR A 841 -4.63 -35.14 -8.94
N GLY A 842 -5.54 -36.02 -9.37
CA GLY A 842 -5.49 -37.45 -9.03
C GLY A 842 -6.61 -38.29 -9.60
N ASN A 843 -6.64 -39.57 -9.20
CA ASN A 843 -7.72 -40.51 -9.54
C ASN A 843 -8.93 -40.31 -8.63
N ILE A 844 -10.13 -40.39 -9.22
CA ILE A 844 -11.41 -40.45 -8.53
C ILE A 844 -12.16 -41.70 -8.98
N LEU A 845 -12.47 -42.57 -8.01
CA LEU A 845 -13.22 -43.81 -8.22
C LEU A 845 -14.71 -43.56 -8.01
N PHE A 846 -15.51 -43.76 -9.05
CA PHE A 846 -16.97 -43.66 -8.99
C PHE A 846 -17.60 -45.04 -8.92
N SER A 847 -18.43 -45.29 -7.92
CA SER A 847 -19.17 -46.54 -7.71
C SER A 847 -20.66 -46.25 -7.53
N THR A 848 -21.52 -47.11 -8.10
CA THR A 848 -22.98 -46.96 -8.04
C THR A 848 -23.66 -48.26 -7.62
N TRP A 849 -24.73 -48.14 -6.84
CA TRP A 849 -25.53 -49.25 -6.34
C TRP A 849 -27.01 -49.01 -6.59
N ASP A 850 -27.76 -50.09 -6.83
CA ASP A 850 -29.22 -50.04 -6.90
C ASP A 850 -29.86 -49.91 -5.49
N ALA A 851 -31.18 -49.72 -5.45
CA ALA A 851 -31.94 -49.66 -4.20
C ALA A 851 -31.96 -50.96 -3.37
N ARG A 852 -31.26 -52.03 -3.80
CA ARG A 852 -31.06 -53.30 -3.07
C ARG A 852 -29.61 -53.44 -2.57
N GLY A 853 -28.73 -52.47 -2.84
CA GLY A 853 -27.32 -52.50 -2.48
C GLY A 853 -26.43 -53.32 -3.42
N ALA A 854 -26.93 -53.74 -4.59
CA ALA A 854 -26.10 -54.41 -5.59
C ALA A 854 -25.30 -53.36 -6.39
N LEU A 855 -23.99 -53.57 -6.56
CA LEU A 855 -23.15 -52.71 -7.40
C LEU A 855 -23.59 -52.84 -8.87
N VAL A 856 -23.80 -51.71 -9.55
CA VAL A 856 -24.35 -51.64 -10.91
C VAL A 856 -23.29 -51.22 -11.92
N TYR A 857 -22.62 -50.11 -11.64
CA TYR A 857 -21.61 -49.51 -12.51
C TYR A 857 -20.50 -48.87 -11.69
N GLN A 858 -19.26 -49.00 -12.17
CA GLN A 858 -18.06 -48.47 -11.54
C GLN A 858 -17.10 -47.99 -12.63
N THR A 859 -16.44 -46.85 -12.42
CA THR A 859 -15.42 -46.29 -13.33
C THR A 859 -14.43 -45.42 -12.55
N GLU A 860 -13.29 -45.12 -13.16
CA GLU A 860 -12.25 -44.27 -12.58
C GLU A 860 -11.89 -43.14 -13.55
N TRP A 861 -11.64 -41.94 -13.03
CA TRP A 861 -11.22 -40.77 -13.80
C TRP A 861 -9.97 -40.14 -13.20
N TYR A 862 -8.96 -39.86 -14.02
CA TYR A 862 -7.84 -38.99 -13.64
C TYR A 862 -8.19 -37.56 -14.00
N LEU A 863 -8.21 -36.66 -13.01
CA LEU A 863 -8.62 -35.26 -13.17
C LEU A 863 -7.60 -34.33 -12.53
N GLU A 864 -7.42 -33.15 -13.13
CA GLU A 864 -6.62 -32.05 -12.56
C GLU A 864 -7.41 -31.31 -11.47
N ALA A 865 -6.72 -30.60 -10.57
CA ALA A 865 -7.40 -29.78 -9.56
C ALA A 865 -8.32 -28.72 -10.20
N GLY A 866 -9.51 -28.50 -9.63
CA GLY A 866 -10.53 -27.59 -10.13
C GLY A 866 -11.92 -28.22 -10.27
N SER A 867 -12.86 -27.51 -10.91
CA SER A 867 -14.24 -28.00 -11.12
C SER A 867 -14.38 -28.78 -12.43
N HIS A 868 -15.01 -29.95 -12.35
CA HIS A 868 -15.23 -30.87 -13.47
C HIS A 868 -16.69 -31.28 -13.59
N GLU A 869 -17.09 -31.67 -14.80
CA GLU A 869 -18.46 -32.09 -15.09
C GLU A 869 -18.48 -33.44 -15.84
N LEU A 870 -19.01 -34.46 -15.18
CA LEU A 870 -18.82 -35.87 -15.54
C LEU A 870 -20.14 -36.52 -15.96
N ALA A 871 -20.24 -36.97 -17.20
CA ALA A 871 -21.46 -37.50 -17.78
C ALA A 871 -21.70 -38.99 -17.43
N ILE A 872 -22.81 -39.27 -16.75
CA ILE A 872 -23.34 -40.61 -16.49
C ILE A 872 -24.43 -40.92 -17.52
N ASP A 873 -24.20 -41.94 -18.35
CA ASP A 873 -25.18 -42.41 -19.33
C ASP A 873 -26.17 -43.40 -18.70
N ALA A 874 -27.46 -43.26 -19.00
CA ALA A 874 -28.51 -44.16 -18.55
C ALA A 874 -28.28 -45.62 -19.00
N ALA A 875 -27.59 -45.83 -20.13
CA ALA A 875 -27.21 -47.16 -20.61
C ALA A 875 -26.32 -47.93 -19.62
N ASN A 876 -25.60 -47.23 -18.75
CA ASN A 876 -24.71 -47.84 -17.75
C ASN A 876 -25.45 -48.28 -16.47
N LEU A 877 -26.66 -47.78 -16.21
CA LEU A 877 -27.42 -48.06 -14.98
C LEU A 877 -28.54 -49.09 -15.16
N GLY A 878 -29.01 -49.30 -16.40
CA GLY A 878 -29.98 -50.34 -16.74
C GLY A 878 -31.44 -49.87 -16.69
N GLU A 879 -32.19 -50.27 -15.66
CA GLU A 879 -33.64 -50.03 -15.55
C GLU A 879 -33.99 -48.68 -14.90
N ALA A 880 -35.28 -48.35 -14.85
CA ALA A 880 -35.75 -47.14 -14.17
C ALA A 880 -35.74 -47.35 -12.64
N GLY A 881 -35.09 -46.45 -11.90
CA GLY A 881 -34.90 -46.64 -10.46
C GLY A 881 -34.16 -45.51 -9.75
N ILE A 882 -34.00 -45.68 -8.45
CA ILE A 882 -33.13 -44.85 -7.60
C ILE A 882 -31.82 -45.61 -7.41
N TYR A 883 -30.73 -44.92 -7.67
CA TYR A 883 -29.36 -45.40 -7.51
C TYR A 883 -28.65 -44.54 -6.47
N LEU A 884 -27.88 -45.16 -5.58
CA LEU A 884 -26.93 -44.46 -4.72
C LEU A 884 -25.55 -44.49 -5.39
N PHE A 885 -24.76 -43.45 -5.20
CA PHE A 885 -23.40 -43.40 -5.71
C PHE A 885 -22.42 -42.80 -4.72
N ARG A 886 -21.14 -43.16 -4.90
CA ARG A 886 -20.01 -42.63 -4.16
C ARG A 886 -18.86 -42.31 -5.12
N LEU A 887 -18.16 -41.24 -4.82
CA LEU A 887 -16.88 -40.83 -5.37
C LEU A 887 -15.83 -41.00 -4.26
N GLU A 888 -14.75 -41.72 -4.51
CA GLU A 888 -13.64 -41.94 -3.57
C GLU A 888 -12.35 -41.38 -4.18
N SER A 889 -11.57 -40.63 -3.40
CA SER A 889 -10.29 -40.04 -3.80
C SER A 889 -9.28 -40.08 -2.65
N GLN A 890 -8.01 -39.75 -2.91
CA GLN A 890 -7.00 -39.62 -1.85
C GLN A 890 -7.27 -38.45 -0.88
N CYS A 891 -8.13 -37.51 -1.26
CA CYS A 891 -8.52 -36.32 -0.49
C CYS A 891 -9.95 -36.41 0.07
N GLY A 892 -10.53 -37.61 0.16
CA GLY A 892 -11.85 -37.85 0.78
C GLY A 892 -12.88 -38.52 -0.13
N GLU A 893 -14.07 -38.78 0.44
CA GLU A 893 -15.23 -39.36 -0.25
C GLU A 893 -16.41 -38.38 -0.34
N ALA A 894 -17.21 -38.49 -1.39
CA ALA A 894 -18.49 -37.79 -1.55
C ALA A 894 -19.56 -38.78 -2.03
N SER A 895 -20.83 -38.60 -1.63
CA SER A 895 -21.91 -39.52 -2.03
C SER A 895 -23.20 -38.79 -2.39
N GLY A 896 -24.07 -39.46 -3.16
CA GLY A 896 -25.30 -38.87 -3.68
C GLY A 896 -26.29 -39.89 -4.22
N ARG A 897 -27.37 -39.39 -4.84
CA ARG A 897 -28.42 -40.20 -5.46
C ARG A 897 -28.69 -39.79 -6.91
N LEU A 898 -28.96 -40.78 -7.76
CA LEU A 898 -29.37 -40.63 -9.16
C LEU A 898 -30.76 -41.26 -9.36
N ILE A 899 -31.65 -40.57 -10.08
CA ILE A 899 -33.01 -41.04 -10.35
C ILE A 899 -33.20 -41.18 -11.86
N LEU A 900 -33.15 -42.42 -12.35
CA LEU A 900 -33.36 -42.73 -13.76
C LEU A 900 -34.85 -42.99 -14.02
N MET A 901 -35.47 -42.12 -14.82
CA MET A 901 -36.86 -42.29 -15.28
C MET A 901 -36.95 -43.34 -16.38
N ALA A 902 -38.08 -44.06 -16.42
CA ALA A 902 -38.41 -44.95 -17.53
C ALA A 902 -38.45 -44.19 -18.87
N LYS A 903 -37.91 -44.83 -19.91
CA LYS A 903 -38.11 -44.40 -21.30
C LYS A 903 -39.59 -44.58 -21.66
N ARG A 904 -40.12 -43.64 -22.46
CA ARG A 904 -41.50 -43.64 -22.95
C ARG A 904 -41.64 -44.49 -24.21
#